data_AF-S4XM75-F1
#
_entry.id   AF-S4XM75-F1
#
_cell.length_a   1.000
_cell.length_b   1.000
_cell.length_c   1.000
_cell.angle_alpha   90.00
_cell.angle_beta   90.00
_cell.angle_gamma   90.00
#
_symmetry.space_group_name_H-M   'P 1'
#
loop_
_entity.id
_entity.type
_entity.pdbx_description
1 polymer ?
#
loop_
_entity_poly.entity_id
_entity_poly.type
_entity_poly.pdbx_seq_one_letter_code
_entity_poly.pdbx_strand_id
1 'polypeptide(L)'
;MPTTTSGYFLQCASRGTLELVVPAAGAPFGVEHHRREDAAGPWRHAATFAADLGPVGAAALIQSNFGDPGHLEAVVRAGDRLAAFWCAPAREPSWSAPRFFAEGAAGDPALIQGAFGGRGNFELVVPHAGGGIAHYHRDNDTAELGWHGPAIFGAELGRFEAVAMVQRGGGAPGAPGDLEVVARTGDRLVMFRRSPGDAWQGPEEVVSGVRGTPALFRSASGGEGALELFAPLAGVGLAWWRRGDGARGARFRGPTVFATALGRCEAVSVIESRPLARIELAVRAEGQVVHLARDGELWSRRAVLRSGLAAADAASPAAPQPPAPAAQQPPASAAQQPPSPAPAAPPPTAPRPASAALQLRAGPHRAGFRRIDALSLSESARYPDTWPFQGTLYRCPAQGAALLYYPASADGEEAPLSPGGPFPVIAIAHERRLATSAVTGGSPAGIGQDHRQLAGVMAHLARWGFAVIAPDLSWLAPDDAPLRRAAVLRDALSHLRAGSRGPLLADFDRVGALGHGLGAQAALALALDPAGPFHVRALALLAPAGEPDRAPPIDALEPRPVLVVRGTADPISASVPATLYGRARAPKHLVTLPGASHFGYTTSLGLAEPLDGPAELPRREQQAIAMGYLAAFFNGYLRDARWCLGALSGKEALEGLEAREIPVSAETAGRGAGL
;
A
#
# COMPACT_ATOMS: atom_id res chain seq x y z
N MET A 1 19.95 -31.14 -3.60
CA MET A 1 20.39 -30.07 -2.66
C MET A 1 19.31 -29.93 -1.61
N PRO A 2 19.64 -29.70 -0.32
CA PRO A 2 18.64 -29.56 0.73
C PRO A 2 17.74 -28.35 0.50
N THR A 3 16.44 -28.48 0.80
CA THR A 3 15.49 -27.36 0.73
C THR A 3 15.63 -26.47 1.96
N THR A 4 16.09 -25.23 1.79
CA THR A 4 16.37 -24.29 2.89
C THR A 4 15.22 -23.33 3.21
N THR A 5 14.07 -23.48 2.55
CA THR A 5 12.88 -22.61 2.62
C THR A 5 11.61 -23.44 2.68
N SER A 6 10.70 -23.10 3.59
CA SER A 6 9.52 -23.92 3.85
C SER A 6 8.37 -23.68 2.89
N GLY A 7 7.59 -24.72 2.60
CA GLY A 7 6.31 -24.60 1.92
C GLY A 7 5.70 -25.94 1.52
N TYR A 8 4.79 -25.90 0.56
CA TYR A 8 4.08 -27.07 0.01
C TYR A 8 4.35 -27.28 -1.50
N PHE A 9 5.31 -26.53 -2.04
CA PHE A 9 5.68 -26.48 -3.45
C PHE A 9 7.20 -26.39 -3.58
N LEU A 10 7.82 -27.24 -4.41
CA LEU A 10 9.28 -27.23 -4.65
C LEU A 10 9.66 -27.62 -6.09
N GLN A 11 10.96 -27.51 -6.40
CA GLN A 11 11.56 -28.08 -7.62
C GLN A 11 12.59 -29.16 -7.27
N CYS A 12 12.44 -30.35 -7.85
CA CYS A 12 13.35 -31.47 -7.70
C CYS A 12 14.65 -31.29 -8.48
N ALA A 13 15.78 -31.59 -7.83
CA ALA A 13 17.12 -31.31 -8.33
C ALA A 13 17.55 -32.13 -9.57
N SER A 14 16.92 -33.27 -9.86
CA SER A 14 17.35 -34.20 -10.93
C SER A 14 16.88 -33.83 -12.33
N ARG A 15 15.73 -33.16 -12.46
CA ARG A 15 15.05 -32.93 -13.76
C ARG A 15 14.37 -31.57 -13.88
N GLY A 16 14.45 -30.73 -12.85
CA GLY A 16 13.71 -29.47 -12.81
C GLY A 16 12.19 -29.64 -12.67
N THR A 17 11.73 -30.86 -12.41
CA THR A 17 10.33 -31.21 -12.12
C THR A 17 9.83 -30.43 -10.92
N LEU A 18 8.66 -29.81 -11.05
CA LEU A 18 7.99 -29.15 -9.94
C LEU A 18 7.07 -30.13 -9.23
N GLU A 19 7.13 -30.12 -7.89
CA GLU A 19 6.33 -30.97 -7.02
C GLU A 19 5.45 -30.08 -6.14
N LEU A 20 4.20 -30.49 -5.94
CA LEU A 20 3.20 -29.78 -5.15
C LEU A 20 2.44 -30.80 -4.31
N VAL A 21 2.24 -30.51 -3.03
CA VAL A 21 1.32 -31.26 -2.17
C VAL A 21 0.22 -30.36 -1.64
N VAL A 22 -1.02 -30.85 -1.66
CA VAL A 22 -2.17 -30.12 -1.09
C VAL A 22 -3.13 -31.05 -0.37
N PRO A 23 -3.73 -30.63 0.76
CA PRO A 23 -4.81 -31.40 1.39
C PRO A 23 -5.97 -31.62 0.40
N ALA A 24 -6.50 -32.83 0.36
CA ALA A 24 -7.66 -33.17 -0.47
C ALA A 24 -8.92 -32.43 0.04
N ALA A 25 -9.70 -31.84 -0.87
CA ALA A 25 -10.89 -31.06 -0.52
C ALA A 25 -12.11 -31.90 -0.08
N GLY A 26 -12.03 -33.23 -0.19
CA GLY A 26 -13.12 -34.15 0.12
C GLY A 26 -12.63 -35.60 0.18
N ALA A 27 -13.56 -36.56 0.10
CA ALA A 27 -13.22 -37.98 0.06
C ALA A 27 -12.76 -38.42 -1.36
N PRO A 28 -11.75 -39.30 -1.49
CA PRO A 28 -10.89 -39.82 -0.42
C PRO A 28 -10.01 -38.72 0.17
N PHE A 29 -9.97 -38.65 1.50
CA PHE A 29 -9.19 -37.64 2.22
C PHE A 29 -7.68 -37.88 2.07
N GLY A 30 -6.87 -37.06 2.74
CA GLY A 30 -5.41 -37.14 2.73
C GLY A 30 -4.78 -35.95 2.02
N VAL A 31 -3.67 -36.22 1.33
CA VAL A 31 -2.87 -35.23 0.61
C VAL A 31 -2.70 -35.66 -0.84
N GLU A 32 -3.12 -34.81 -1.77
CA GLU A 32 -2.87 -34.96 -3.19
C GLU A 32 -1.44 -34.52 -3.51
N HIS A 33 -0.64 -35.41 -4.08
CA HIS A 33 0.67 -35.12 -4.65
C HIS A 33 0.51 -34.90 -6.16
N HIS A 34 0.83 -33.69 -6.61
CA HIS A 34 0.85 -33.30 -8.02
C HIS A 34 2.27 -33.01 -8.46
N ARG A 35 2.60 -33.38 -9.70
CA ARG A 35 3.90 -33.11 -10.32
C ARG A 35 3.78 -32.46 -11.69
N ARG A 36 4.81 -31.74 -12.08
CA ARG A 36 4.94 -31.12 -13.40
C ARG A 36 6.35 -31.29 -13.92
N GLU A 37 6.51 -32.23 -14.85
CA GLU A 37 7.81 -32.65 -15.38
C GLU A 37 8.46 -31.56 -16.24
N ASP A 38 7.67 -30.87 -17.09
CA ASP A 38 8.15 -29.82 -17.99
C ASP A 38 7.55 -28.43 -17.66
N ALA A 39 8.35 -27.37 -17.79
CA ALA A 39 7.93 -25.98 -17.56
C ALA A 39 6.84 -25.45 -18.53
N ALA A 40 6.52 -26.22 -19.58
CA ALA A 40 5.42 -25.99 -20.51
C ALA A 40 4.29 -27.06 -20.40
N GLY A 41 4.57 -28.22 -19.78
CA GLY A 41 3.59 -29.30 -19.63
C GLY A 41 2.49 -29.00 -18.60
N PRO A 42 1.43 -29.82 -18.54
CA PRO A 42 0.40 -29.70 -17.51
C PRO A 42 0.88 -30.24 -16.16
N TRP A 43 0.23 -29.81 -15.08
CA TRP A 43 0.28 -30.52 -13.80
C TRP A 43 -0.44 -31.87 -13.93
N ARG A 44 0.09 -32.90 -13.28
CA ARG A 44 -0.48 -34.24 -13.21
C ARG A 44 -0.60 -34.67 -11.75
N HIS A 45 -1.75 -35.21 -11.38
CA HIS A 45 -1.87 -35.99 -10.15
C HIS A 45 -0.93 -37.19 -10.23
N ALA A 46 -0.16 -37.42 -9.18
CA ALA A 46 0.89 -38.43 -9.12
C ALA A 46 0.61 -39.50 -8.06
N ALA A 47 0.05 -39.11 -6.91
CA ALA A 47 -0.49 -39.99 -5.88
C ALA A 47 -1.45 -39.23 -4.95
N THR A 48 -2.26 -39.96 -4.19
CA THR A 48 -2.86 -39.45 -2.95
C THR A 48 -2.33 -40.30 -1.79
N PHE A 49 -1.83 -39.67 -0.75
CA PHE A 49 -1.31 -40.34 0.46
C PHE A 49 -1.99 -39.82 1.72
N ALA A 50 -1.71 -40.43 2.87
CA ALA A 50 -2.31 -40.08 4.16
C ALA A 50 -3.86 -40.20 4.23
N ALA A 51 -4.50 -40.92 3.30
CA ALA A 51 -5.96 -41.06 3.26
C ALA A 51 -6.55 -41.67 4.53
N ASP A 52 -5.84 -42.65 5.12
CA ASP A 52 -6.22 -43.31 6.38
C ASP A 52 -6.16 -42.38 7.60
N LEU A 53 -5.61 -41.17 7.48
CA LEU A 53 -5.62 -40.17 8.54
C LEU A 53 -6.94 -39.38 8.61
N GLY A 54 -7.83 -39.53 7.63
CA GLY A 54 -9.03 -38.72 7.49
C GLY A 54 -8.71 -37.28 7.05
N PRO A 55 -9.54 -36.28 7.41
CA PRO A 55 -9.34 -34.89 7.01
C PRO A 55 -7.98 -34.32 7.43
N VAL A 56 -7.18 -33.95 6.43
CA VAL A 56 -5.89 -33.29 6.61
C VAL A 56 -6.08 -31.77 6.61
N GLY A 57 -5.48 -31.09 7.59
CA GLY A 57 -5.55 -29.63 7.70
C GLY A 57 -4.43 -28.90 6.95
N ALA A 58 -3.24 -29.49 6.86
CA ALA A 58 -2.07 -28.88 6.23
C ALA A 58 -0.99 -29.92 5.86
N ALA A 59 -0.13 -29.56 4.91
CA ALA A 59 1.08 -30.31 4.56
C ALA A 59 2.24 -29.36 4.22
N ALA A 60 3.46 -29.78 4.53
CA ALA A 60 4.71 -29.16 4.08
C ALA A 60 5.59 -30.21 3.39
N LEU A 61 6.45 -29.77 2.46
CA LEU A 61 7.24 -30.62 1.58
C LEU A 61 8.67 -30.11 1.42
N ILE A 62 9.64 -31.01 1.47
CA ILE A 62 11.04 -30.76 1.11
C ILE A 62 11.58 -31.88 0.21
N GLN A 63 12.67 -31.61 -0.50
CA GLN A 63 13.54 -32.66 -1.02
C GLN A 63 14.76 -32.76 -0.11
N SER A 64 14.97 -33.94 0.49
CA SER A 64 16.11 -34.20 1.36
C SER A 64 17.34 -34.69 0.58
N ASN A 65 18.46 -34.86 1.28
CA ASN A 65 19.66 -35.55 0.78
C ASN A 65 19.71 -37.06 1.12
N PHE A 66 18.58 -37.67 1.49
CA PHE A 66 18.50 -39.13 1.61
C PHE A 66 18.26 -39.75 0.24
N GLY A 67 19.15 -40.64 -0.20
CA GLY A 67 19.15 -41.18 -1.56
C GLY A 67 19.64 -40.17 -2.63
N ASP A 68 19.64 -40.61 -3.88
CA ASP A 68 20.05 -39.82 -5.05
C ASP A 68 18.94 -39.91 -6.10
N PRO A 69 18.32 -38.79 -6.55
CA PRO A 69 18.64 -37.37 -6.28
C PRO A 69 18.21 -36.79 -4.92
N GLY A 70 17.59 -37.60 -4.07
CA GLY A 70 17.02 -37.15 -2.80
C GLY A 70 15.53 -37.47 -2.67
N HIS A 71 15.13 -38.05 -1.54
CA HIS A 71 13.73 -38.37 -1.21
C HIS A 71 12.87 -37.10 -1.13
N LEU A 72 11.59 -37.22 -1.48
CA LEU A 72 10.58 -36.27 -1.04
C LEU A 72 10.23 -36.60 0.40
N GLU A 73 10.17 -35.59 1.27
CA GLU A 73 9.75 -35.75 2.66
C GLU A 73 8.65 -34.74 2.94
N ALA A 74 7.56 -35.21 3.56
CA ALA A 74 6.41 -34.39 3.90
C ALA A 74 6.09 -34.50 5.39
N VAL A 75 5.65 -33.39 5.98
CA VAL A 75 4.99 -33.40 7.29
C VAL A 75 3.56 -32.94 7.11
N VAL A 76 2.63 -33.75 7.61
CA VAL A 76 1.18 -33.58 7.49
C VAL A 76 0.59 -33.33 8.86
N ARG A 77 -0.32 -32.35 8.96
CA ARG A 77 -1.14 -32.12 10.15
C ARG A 77 -2.54 -32.70 9.95
N ALA A 78 -2.88 -33.73 10.73
CA ALA A 78 -4.20 -34.34 10.80
C ALA A 78 -4.80 -34.08 12.19
N GLY A 79 -5.83 -33.22 12.24
CA GLY A 79 -6.28 -32.61 13.50
C GLY A 79 -5.19 -31.72 14.09
N ASP A 80 -4.72 -32.06 15.29
CA ASP A 80 -3.59 -31.43 16.00
C ASP A 80 -2.31 -32.28 15.96
N ARG A 81 -2.34 -33.47 15.36
CA ARG A 81 -1.19 -34.39 15.29
C ARG A 81 -0.35 -34.15 14.05
N LEU A 82 0.97 -34.28 14.20
CA LEU A 82 1.94 -34.26 13.09
C LEU A 82 2.42 -35.67 12.76
N ALA A 83 2.37 -36.01 11.47
CA ALA A 83 2.92 -37.24 10.91
C ALA A 83 3.94 -36.93 9.82
N ALA A 84 5.11 -37.58 9.89
CA ALA A 84 6.14 -37.53 8.86
C ALA A 84 5.94 -38.66 7.84
N PHE A 85 6.22 -38.35 6.58
CA PHE A 85 6.13 -39.23 5.42
C PHE A 85 7.35 -39.03 4.53
N TRP A 86 7.77 -40.07 3.82
CA TRP A 86 8.80 -39.97 2.78
C TRP A 86 8.41 -40.77 1.53
N CYS A 87 8.94 -40.36 0.39
CA CYS A 87 8.82 -41.08 -0.89
C CYS A 87 10.19 -41.12 -1.56
N ALA A 88 10.66 -42.33 -1.91
CA ALA A 88 11.89 -42.48 -2.68
C ALA A 88 11.72 -41.92 -4.11
N PRO A 89 12.81 -41.50 -4.78
CA PRO A 89 12.79 -41.18 -6.21
C PRO A 89 12.33 -42.39 -7.05
N ALA A 90 11.11 -42.31 -7.58
CA ALA A 90 10.52 -43.35 -8.40
C ALA A 90 9.68 -42.73 -9.53
N ARG A 91 9.45 -43.50 -10.61
CA ARG A 91 8.56 -43.07 -11.71
C ARG A 91 7.10 -42.93 -11.24
N GLU A 92 6.70 -43.78 -10.32
CA GLU A 92 5.40 -43.80 -9.66
C GLU A 92 5.68 -43.61 -8.16
N PRO A 93 5.24 -42.50 -7.55
CA PRO A 93 5.59 -42.20 -6.16
C PRO A 93 4.85 -43.13 -5.20
N SER A 94 5.61 -43.78 -4.31
CA SER A 94 5.09 -44.60 -3.23
C SER A 94 5.50 -43.97 -1.90
N TRP A 95 4.51 -43.39 -1.22
CA TRP A 95 4.69 -42.71 0.06
C TRP A 95 4.69 -43.74 1.21
N SER A 96 5.53 -43.49 2.21
CA SER A 96 5.63 -44.33 3.41
C SER A 96 4.33 -44.36 4.22
N ALA A 97 4.22 -45.33 5.14
CA ALA A 97 3.26 -45.24 6.24
C ALA A 97 3.53 -43.97 7.10
N PRO A 98 2.50 -43.42 7.79
CA PRO A 98 2.65 -42.28 8.68
C PRO A 98 3.53 -42.62 9.90
N ARG A 99 4.59 -41.83 10.13
CA ARG A 99 5.31 -41.82 11.42
C ARG A 99 4.87 -40.59 12.23
N PHE A 100 3.94 -40.78 13.17
CA PHE A 100 3.55 -39.74 14.13
C PHE A 100 4.73 -39.39 15.05
N PHE A 101 4.87 -38.11 15.40
CA PHE A 101 5.95 -37.64 16.27
C PHE A 101 5.58 -36.48 17.21
N ALA A 102 4.43 -35.83 17.02
CA ALA A 102 3.99 -34.70 17.84
C ALA A 102 2.47 -34.50 17.80
N GLU A 103 1.94 -33.81 18.82
CA GLU A 103 0.54 -33.40 18.97
C GLU A 103 0.46 -31.90 19.33
N GLY A 104 -0.74 -31.33 19.46
CA GLY A 104 -0.92 -29.91 19.81
C GLY A 104 -0.61 -28.89 18.69
N ALA A 105 -0.44 -29.31 17.43
CA ALA A 105 -0.20 -28.42 16.30
C ALA A 105 -1.48 -27.68 15.84
N ALA A 106 -1.37 -26.39 15.53
CA ALA A 106 -2.50 -25.49 15.25
C ALA A 106 -2.26 -24.54 14.07
N GLY A 107 -1.86 -25.07 12.90
CA GLY A 107 -1.71 -24.28 11.68
C GLY A 107 -0.95 -25.01 10.59
N ASP A 108 -0.50 -24.29 9.58
CA ASP A 108 0.36 -24.85 8.54
C ASP A 108 1.79 -25.03 9.09
N PRO A 109 2.40 -26.23 9.00
CA PRO A 109 3.78 -26.42 9.41
C PRO A 109 4.74 -25.83 8.37
N ALA A 110 5.89 -25.35 8.82
CA ALA A 110 7.00 -24.92 7.98
C ALA A 110 8.19 -25.87 8.21
N LEU A 111 8.55 -26.64 7.17
CA LEU A 111 9.61 -27.65 7.18
C LEU A 111 10.77 -27.24 6.26
N ILE A 112 12.02 -27.39 6.72
CA ILE A 112 13.24 -27.25 5.90
C ILE A 112 14.23 -28.38 6.23
N GLN A 113 15.19 -28.66 5.34
CA GLN A 113 16.44 -29.31 5.73
C GLN A 113 17.50 -28.22 5.95
N GLY A 114 17.93 -28.08 7.20
CA GLY A 114 18.94 -27.11 7.61
C GLY A 114 20.38 -27.63 7.49
N ALA A 115 21.32 -26.79 7.91
CA ALA A 115 22.75 -27.06 7.95
C ALA A 115 23.29 -27.42 9.36
N PHE A 116 22.41 -27.79 10.30
CA PHE A 116 22.81 -28.33 11.61
C PHE A 116 23.12 -29.82 11.50
N GLY A 117 24.19 -30.29 12.15
CA GLY A 117 24.66 -31.68 12.00
C GLY A 117 25.50 -31.89 10.73
N GLY A 118 25.99 -33.12 10.55
CA GLY A 118 26.82 -33.52 9.41
C GLY A 118 25.99 -33.77 8.14
N ARG A 119 24.84 -34.43 8.26
CA ARG A 119 23.87 -34.64 7.17
C ARG A 119 22.93 -33.45 6.96
N GLY A 120 22.78 -32.58 7.95
CA GLY A 120 21.78 -31.50 7.92
C GLY A 120 20.44 -31.98 8.47
N ASN A 121 20.06 -31.52 9.66
CA ASN A 121 18.82 -31.85 10.35
C ASN A 121 17.59 -31.36 9.59
N PHE A 122 16.44 -31.98 9.84
CA PHE A 122 15.17 -31.36 9.46
C PHE A 122 14.75 -30.43 10.58
N GLU A 123 14.39 -29.21 10.22
CA GLU A 123 13.90 -28.19 11.15
C GLU A 123 12.43 -27.95 10.82
N LEU A 124 11.57 -27.98 11.83
CA LEU A 124 10.14 -27.74 11.67
C LEU A 124 9.63 -26.74 12.71
N VAL A 125 8.85 -25.77 12.26
CA VAL A 125 8.05 -24.91 13.14
C VAL A 125 6.57 -24.97 12.77
N VAL A 126 5.70 -24.88 13.76
CA VAL A 126 4.24 -24.86 13.59
C VAL A 126 3.60 -24.02 14.69
N PRO A 127 2.50 -23.28 14.45
CA PRO A 127 1.77 -22.65 15.54
C PRO A 127 1.23 -23.71 16.49
N HIS A 128 1.20 -23.44 17.79
CA HIS A 128 0.84 -24.43 18.81
C HIS A 128 -0.52 -24.09 19.45
N ALA A 129 -1.35 -25.12 19.68
CA ALA A 129 -2.73 -24.99 20.15
C ALA A 129 -2.82 -24.33 21.54
N GLY A 130 -1.82 -24.59 22.39
CA GLY A 130 -1.67 -23.95 23.71
C GLY A 130 -1.15 -22.51 23.68
N GLY A 131 -0.84 -21.95 22.50
CA GLY A 131 -0.13 -20.69 22.35
C GLY A 131 1.34 -20.87 21.97
N GLY A 132 1.92 -19.83 21.39
CA GLY A 132 3.28 -19.80 20.86
C GLY A 132 3.44 -20.58 19.55
N ILE A 133 4.70 -20.82 19.21
CA ILE A 133 5.15 -21.59 18.05
C ILE A 133 6.01 -22.73 18.59
N ALA A 134 5.72 -23.96 18.17
CA ALA A 134 6.49 -25.13 18.54
C ALA A 134 7.60 -25.38 17.49
N HIS A 135 8.85 -25.39 17.93
CA HIS A 135 10.02 -25.82 17.15
C HIS A 135 10.36 -27.27 17.46
N TYR A 136 10.55 -28.05 16.40
CA TYR A 136 11.03 -29.43 16.41
C TYR A 136 12.23 -29.57 15.48
N HIS A 137 13.12 -30.52 15.77
CA HIS A 137 14.16 -30.93 14.82
C HIS A 137 14.29 -32.45 14.75
N ARG A 138 14.61 -32.99 13.56
CA ARG A 138 14.99 -34.40 13.37
C ARG A 138 16.50 -34.50 13.27
N ASP A 139 17.12 -35.21 14.20
CA ASP A 139 18.56 -35.50 14.12
C ASP A 139 18.79 -36.52 12.99
N ASN A 140 19.46 -36.06 11.94
CA ASN A 140 19.72 -36.84 10.72
C ASN A 140 21.08 -37.56 10.71
N ASP A 141 21.86 -37.44 11.78
CA ASP A 141 23.14 -38.12 11.98
C ASP A 141 22.99 -39.38 12.86
N THR A 142 21.87 -39.52 13.59
CA THR A 142 21.53 -40.73 14.35
C THR A 142 20.88 -41.84 13.50
N ALA A 143 21.10 -43.10 13.88
CA ALA A 143 20.46 -44.25 13.24
C ALA A 143 18.94 -44.33 13.48
N GLU A 144 18.44 -43.72 14.56
CA GLU A 144 17.02 -43.75 14.95
C GLU A 144 16.16 -42.73 14.18
N LEU A 145 16.81 -41.71 13.60
CA LEU A 145 16.20 -40.57 12.90
C LEU A 145 15.07 -39.95 13.74
N GLY A 146 15.38 -39.71 15.02
CA GLY A 146 14.43 -39.23 16.03
C GLY A 146 14.07 -37.76 15.85
N TRP A 147 12.82 -37.43 16.17
CA TRP A 147 12.36 -36.04 16.32
C TRP A 147 12.51 -35.60 17.78
N HIS A 148 12.97 -34.37 17.99
CA HIS A 148 13.13 -33.73 19.28
C HIS A 148 12.31 -32.45 19.36
N GLY A 149 11.76 -32.15 20.54
CA GLY A 149 10.89 -30.98 20.79
C GLY A 149 9.62 -31.38 21.56
N PRO A 150 8.64 -30.46 21.69
CA PRO A 150 8.67 -29.08 21.21
C PRO A 150 9.51 -28.17 22.11
N ALA A 151 10.31 -27.30 21.50
CA ALA A 151 10.72 -26.04 22.13
C ALA A 151 9.67 -24.98 21.75
N ILE A 152 8.85 -24.53 22.70
CA ILE A 152 7.83 -23.49 22.45
C ILE A 152 8.43 -22.10 22.68
N PHE A 153 8.23 -21.20 21.73
CA PHE A 153 8.63 -19.79 21.81
C PHE A 153 7.48 -18.85 21.40
N GLY A 154 7.54 -17.58 21.83
CA GLY A 154 6.49 -16.59 21.56
C GLY A 154 5.16 -16.83 22.30
N ALA A 155 5.14 -17.71 23.31
CA ALA A 155 3.91 -18.11 24.01
C ALA A 155 3.23 -16.94 24.75
N GLU A 156 4.02 -15.96 25.18
CA GLU A 156 3.58 -14.70 25.81
C GLU A 156 2.73 -13.82 24.89
N LEU A 157 2.77 -14.06 23.57
CA LEU A 157 2.01 -13.34 22.55
C LEU A 157 0.67 -14.02 22.22
N GLY A 158 0.36 -15.15 22.86
CA GLY A 158 -0.85 -15.93 22.60
C GLY A 158 -0.71 -16.89 21.41
N ARG A 159 -1.75 -17.02 20.60
CA ARG A 159 -1.79 -17.98 19.48
C ARG A 159 -1.37 -17.30 18.18
N PHE A 160 -0.51 -17.97 17.42
CA PHE A 160 -0.23 -17.63 16.02
C PHE A 160 -1.14 -18.47 15.11
N GLU A 161 -1.44 -17.99 13.91
CA GLU A 161 -2.30 -18.73 12.96
C GLU A 161 -1.54 -19.26 11.73
N ALA A 162 -0.31 -18.80 11.48
CA ALA A 162 0.54 -19.29 10.40
C ALA A 162 2.02 -18.98 10.63
N VAL A 163 2.91 -19.77 10.00
CA VAL A 163 4.37 -19.57 10.02
C VAL A 163 4.99 -19.84 8.64
N ALA A 164 6.16 -19.25 8.40
CA ALA A 164 7.08 -19.60 7.33
C ALA A 164 8.52 -19.51 7.85
N MET A 165 9.42 -20.36 7.36
CA MET A 165 10.79 -20.48 7.84
C MET A 165 11.83 -20.57 6.72
N VAL A 166 12.99 -19.98 6.97
CA VAL A 166 14.20 -20.07 6.13
C VAL A 166 15.43 -20.24 7.03
N GLN A 167 16.50 -20.84 6.50
CA GLN A 167 17.83 -20.72 7.12
C GLN A 167 18.76 -19.83 6.28
N ARG A 168 19.47 -18.94 6.96
CA ARG A 168 20.53 -18.11 6.37
C ARG A 168 21.80 -18.94 6.12
N GLY A 169 22.66 -18.47 5.23
CA GLY A 169 23.98 -19.06 5.07
C GLY A 169 24.84 -18.74 6.29
N GLY A 170 25.65 -19.71 6.76
CA GLY A 170 26.70 -19.39 7.71
C GLY A 170 27.75 -18.48 7.07
N GLY A 171 28.37 -17.62 7.87
CA GLY A 171 29.46 -16.74 7.41
C GLY A 171 30.76 -17.49 7.06
N ALA A 172 30.86 -18.77 7.43
CA ALA A 172 31.95 -19.67 7.09
C ALA A 172 31.42 -20.91 6.33
N PRO A 173 32.21 -21.51 5.40
CA PRO A 173 31.82 -22.73 4.71
C PRO A 173 31.48 -23.86 5.69
N GLY A 174 30.31 -24.48 5.52
CA GLY A 174 29.84 -25.58 6.38
C GLY A 174 29.30 -25.16 7.75
N ALA A 175 29.39 -23.90 8.16
CA ALA A 175 28.75 -23.43 9.38
C ALA A 175 27.23 -23.23 9.16
N PRO A 176 26.37 -23.63 10.12
CA PRO A 176 24.95 -23.27 10.08
C PRO A 176 24.77 -21.75 10.25
N GLY A 177 23.83 -21.17 9.51
CA GLY A 177 23.36 -19.80 9.74
C GLY A 177 22.13 -19.75 10.65
N ASP A 178 21.66 -18.52 10.91
CA ASP A 178 20.44 -18.29 11.69
C ASP A 178 19.22 -18.96 11.05
N LEU A 179 18.38 -19.61 11.86
CA LEU A 179 16.98 -19.87 11.50
C LEU A 179 16.20 -18.56 11.64
N GLU A 180 15.39 -18.22 10.65
CA GLU A 180 14.49 -17.07 10.71
C GLU A 180 13.07 -17.54 10.39
N VAL A 181 12.14 -17.20 11.29
CA VAL A 181 10.73 -17.58 11.24
C VAL A 181 9.89 -16.32 11.18
N VAL A 182 9.03 -16.22 10.18
CA VAL A 182 7.97 -15.21 10.15
C VAL A 182 6.67 -15.87 10.56
N ALA A 183 5.96 -15.28 11.53
CA ALA A 183 4.72 -15.82 12.09
C ALA A 183 3.60 -14.79 12.05
N ARG A 184 2.38 -15.23 11.75
CA ARG A 184 1.19 -14.37 11.74
C ARG A 184 0.42 -14.44 13.06
N THR A 185 0.11 -13.28 13.62
CA THR A 185 -0.84 -13.08 14.72
C THR A 185 -1.84 -12.01 14.29
N GLY A 186 -3.11 -12.38 14.15
CA GLY A 186 -4.13 -11.52 13.57
C GLY A 186 -3.78 -11.05 12.16
N ASP A 187 -3.67 -9.74 11.95
CA ASP A 187 -3.32 -9.12 10.67
C ASP A 187 -1.81 -8.81 10.52
N ARG A 188 -0.98 -9.18 11.50
CA ARG A 188 0.45 -8.81 11.56
C ARG A 188 1.37 -9.99 11.37
N LEU A 189 2.51 -9.74 10.74
CA LEU A 189 3.66 -10.64 10.70
C LEU A 189 4.73 -10.14 11.67
N VAL A 190 5.21 -11.03 12.53
CA VAL A 190 6.40 -10.83 13.37
C VAL A 190 7.49 -11.80 12.95
N MET A 191 8.76 -11.44 13.18
CA MET A 191 9.91 -12.29 12.95
C MET A 191 10.52 -12.75 14.27
N PHE A 192 10.92 -14.02 14.30
CA PHE A 192 11.81 -14.59 15.29
C PHE A 192 13.08 -15.08 14.60
N ARG A 193 14.20 -15.05 15.32
CA ARG A 193 15.49 -15.56 14.87
C ARG A 193 16.06 -16.52 15.91
N ARG A 194 16.79 -17.54 15.46
CA ARG A 194 17.61 -18.39 16.34
C ARG A 194 18.98 -18.61 15.70
N SER A 195 20.02 -18.11 16.37
CA SER A 195 21.41 -18.38 15.99
C SER A 195 21.84 -19.77 16.48
N PRO A 196 22.87 -20.39 15.87
CA PRO A 196 23.38 -21.69 16.30
C PRO A 196 23.77 -21.70 17.78
N GLY A 197 23.19 -22.62 18.56
CA GLY A 197 23.42 -22.74 20.00
C GLY A 197 22.59 -21.80 20.88
N ASP A 198 22.00 -20.74 20.32
CA ASP A 198 21.24 -19.74 21.08
C ASP A 198 19.77 -20.13 21.31
N ALA A 199 19.11 -19.39 22.21
CA ALA A 199 17.66 -19.35 22.33
C ALA A 199 17.00 -18.54 21.18
N TRP A 200 15.69 -18.69 21.02
CA TRP A 200 14.90 -17.85 20.10
C TRP A 200 14.87 -16.39 20.59
N GLN A 201 15.03 -15.45 19.65
CA GLN A 201 14.99 -14.00 19.87
C GLN A 201 13.88 -13.38 19.01
N GLY A 202 13.23 -12.35 19.52
CA GLY A 202 12.06 -11.70 18.91
C GLY A 202 10.98 -11.42 19.97
N PRO A 203 9.75 -11.02 19.57
CA PRO A 203 9.33 -10.73 18.20
C PRO A 203 9.86 -9.39 17.68
N GLU A 204 10.22 -9.32 16.40
CA GLU A 204 10.33 -8.05 15.67
C GLU A 204 9.09 -7.90 14.77
N GLU A 205 8.31 -6.82 14.87
CA GLU A 205 7.19 -6.59 13.93
C GLU A 205 7.72 -6.30 12.52
N VAL A 206 7.23 -7.04 11.53
CA VAL A 206 7.70 -6.99 10.13
C VAL A 206 6.76 -6.13 9.29
N VAL A 207 5.49 -6.53 9.19
CA VAL A 207 4.44 -5.90 8.37
C VAL A 207 3.05 -6.19 8.96
N SER A 208 2.03 -5.44 8.53
CA SER A 208 0.62 -5.63 8.93
C SER A 208 -0.34 -5.58 7.73
N GLY A 209 -1.63 -5.80 7.96
CA GLY A 209 -2.65 -5.88 6.89
C GLY A 209 -2.62 -7.18 6.07
N VAL A 210 -2.02 -8.25 6.60
CA VAL A 210 -1.93 -9.58 5.96
C VAL A 210 -3.06 -10.52 6.43
N ARG A 211 -3.19 -11.67 5.75
CA ARG A 211 -3.99 -12.83 6.17
C ARG A 211 -3.26 -14.12 5.79
N GLY A 212 -3.81 -15.27 6.15
CA GLY A 212 -3.39 -16.56 5.59
C GLY A 212 -1.96 -16.99 5.93
N THR A 213 -1.41 -17.93 5.17
CA THR A 213 -0.05 -18.46 5.36
C THR A 213 0.94 -17.72 4.46
N PRO A 214 1.95 -17.04 5.04
CA PRO A 214 3.00 -16.36 4.28
C PRO A 214 4.02 -17.36 3.71
N ALA A 215 4.92 -16.89 2.85
CA ALA A 215 6.12 -17.62 2.45
C ALA A 215 7.36 -16.73 2.61
N LEU A 216 8.45 -17.31 3.12
CA LEU A 216 9.71 -16.64 3.37
C LEU A 216 10.82 -17.38 2.63
N PHE A 217 11.62 -16.64 1.87
CA PHE A 217 12.57 -17.19 0.91
C PHE A 217 13.87 -16.37 0.88
N ARG A 218 15.01 -17.01 0.54
CA ARG A 218 16.28 -16.31 0.34
C ARG A 218 16.71 -16.39 -1.12
N SER A 219 16.66 -15.26 -1.80
CA SER A 219 17.07 -15.12 -3.19
C SER A 219 18.58 -15.15 -3.34
N ALA A 220 19.07 -15.91 -4.33
CA ALA A 220 20.47 -15.96 -4.71
C ALA A 220 20.83 -14.92 -5.80
N SER A 221 19.84 -14.24 -6.40
CA SER A 221 20.06 -13.29 -7.48
C SER A 221 20.38 -11.87 -6.98
N GLY A 222 21.60 -11.39 -7.31
CA GLY A 222 22.03 -10.00 -7.05
C GLY A 222 23.39 -9.79 -6.38
N GLY A 223 24.16 -10.85 -6.10
CA GLY A 223 25.52 -10.74 -5.53
C GLY A 223 25.56 -10.61 -4.01
N GLU A 224 24.77 -9.70 -3.44
CA GLU A 224 24.40 -9.75 -2.02
C GLU A 224 23.06 -10.49 -1.86
N GLY A 225 22.99 -11.39 -0.87
CA GLY A 225 21.77 -12.14 -0.58
C GLY A 225 20.60 -11.22 -0.22
N ALA A 226 19.38 -11.69 -0.47
CA ALA A 226 18.19 -11.00 0.00
C ALA A 226 17.14 -11.98 0.52
N LEU A 227 16.44 -11.58 1.57
CA LEU A 227 15.25 -12.25 2.08
C LEU A 227 14.01 -11.63 1.44
N GLU A 228 13.17 -12.48 0.89
CA GLU A 228 11.93 -12.12 0.22
C GLU A 228 10.76 -12.73 0.98
N LEU A 229 9.79 -11.88 1.29
CA LEU A 229 8.59 -12.22 2.04
C LEU A 229 7.38 -12.04 1.12
N PHE A 230 6.55 -13.08 1.03
CA PHE A 230 5.28 -13.06 0.33
C PHE A 230 4.16 -13.33 1.33
N ALA A 231 3.07 -12.55 1.29
CA ALA A 231 1.93 -12.80 2.15
C ALA A 231 0.60 -12.52 1.43
N PRO A 232 -0.45 -13.32 1.69
CA PRO A 232 -1.82 -12.94 1.36
C PRO A 232 -2.23 -11.64 2.05
N LEU A 233 -2.93 -10.75 1.35
CA LEU A 233 -3.43 -9.51 1.94
C LEU A 233 -4.81 -9.71 2.56
N ALA A 234 -5.10 -9.01 3.67
CA ALA A 234 -6.41 -9.09 4.34
C ALA A 234 -7.61 -8.86 3.38
N GLY A 235 -7.41 -8.00 2.38
CA GLY A 235 -8.29 -7.80 1.22
C GLY A 235 -8.15 -8.89 0.15
N VAL A 236 -7.53 -8.55 -0.98
CA VAL A 236 -7.36 -9.42 -2.15
C VAL A 236 -5.91 -9.46 -2.63
N GLY A 237 -5.51 -10.58 -3.25
CA GLY A 237 -4.19 -10.79 -3.82
C GLY A 237 -3.07 -11.01 -2.79
N LEU A 238 -1.85 -10.79 -3.26
CA LEU A 238 -0.61 -10.97 -2.50
C LEU A 238 0.16 -9.65 -2.40
N ALA A 239 1.02 -9.56 -1.38
CA ALA A 239 2.06 -8.56 -1.28
C ALA A 239 3.44 -9.21 -1.18
N TRP A 240 4.43 -8.54 -1.74
CA TRP A 240 5.84 -8.92 -1.74
C TRP A 240 6.70 -7.83 -1.08
N TRP A 241 7.64 -8.23 -0.24
CA TRP A 241 8.65 -7.36 0.36
C TRP A 241 10.05 -7.99 0.26
N ARG A 242 11.09 -7.15 0.23
CA ARG A 242 12.50 -7.58 0.15
C ARG A 242 13.35 -6.90 1.23
N ARG A 243 14.20 -7.68 1.92
CA ARG A 243 15.22 -7.22 2.87
C ARG A 243 16.60 -7.66 2.39
N GLY A 244 17.59 -6.77 2.40
CA GLY A 244 18.99 -7.14 2.14
C GLY A 244 19.60 -7.94 3.30
N ASP A 245 20.42 -8.94 2.99
CA ASP A 245 21.00 -9.88 3.96
C ASP A 245 22.15 -9.24 4.80
N GLY A 246 22.71 -8.10 4.35
CA GLY A 246 23.96 -7.53 4.87
C GLY A 246 23.95 -6.83 6.25
N ALA A 247 22.80 -6.59 6.90
CA ALA A 247 22.78 -5.90 8.20
C ALA A 247 21.70 -6.41 9.17
N ARG A 248 22.10 -6.64 10.44
CA ARG A 248 21.15 -6.86 11.55
C ARG A 248 20.27 -5.60 11.74
N GLY A 249 18.97 -5.79 11.92
CA GLY A 249 18.00 -4.69 12.02
C GLY A 249 17.59 -4.03 10.69
N ALA A 250 18.03 -4.55 9.54
CA ALA A 250 17.50 -4.10 8.24
C ALA A 250 15.98 -4.35 8.16
N ARG A 251 15.24 -3.37 7.64
CA ARG A 251 13.79 -3.49 7.45
C ARG A 251 13.44 -4.04 6.07
N PHE A 252 12.33 -4.77 5.98
CA PHE A 252 11.73 -5.17 4.71
C PHE A 252 11.22 -3.94 3.93
N ARG A 253 11.56 -3.85 2.65
CA ARG A 253 11.12 -2.82 1.70
C ARG A 253 9.97 -3.35 0.85
N GLY A 254 8.95 -2.54 0.60
CA GLY A 254 7.69 -2.93 -0.05
C GLY A 254 6.49 -2.25 0.63
N PRO A 255 5.24 -2.72 0.43
CA PRO A 255 4.85 -3.85 -0.41
C PRO A 255 4.78 -3.52 -1.91
N THR A 256 5.17 -4.47 -2.75
CA THR A 256 4.63 -4.57 -4.12
C THR A 256 3.38 -5.46 -4.06
N VAL A 257 2.22 -4.89 -4.37
CA VAL A 257 0.94 -5.62 -4.39
C VAL A 257 0.69 -6.20 -5.78
N PHE A 258 0.31 -7.47 -5.86
CA PHE A 258 0.09 -8.19 -7.11
C PHE A 258 -0.93 -9.32 -6.95
N ALA A 259 -1.25 -10.02 -8.05
CA ALA A 259 -2.18 -11.15 -8.06
C ALA A 259 -3.60 -10.87 -7.49
N THR A 260 -4.04 -9.60 -7.48
CA THR A 260 -5.35 -9.17 -6.96
C THR A 260 -6.54 -9.84 -7.65
N ALA A 261 -6.37 -10.22 -8.93
CA ALA A 261 -7.35 -10.98 -9.70
C ALA A 261 -7.59 -12.42 -9.19
N LEU A 262 -6.81 -12.90 -8.21
CA LEU A 262 -7.05 -14.20 -7.56
C LEU A 262 -8.09 -14.14 -6.43
N GLY A 263 -8.61 -12.94 -6.08
CA GLY A 263 -9.54 -12.79 -4.96
C GLY A 263 -8.83 -12.95 -3.62
N ARG A 264 -9.45 -13.63 -2.66
CA ARG A 264 -8.88 -13.88 -1.33
C ARG A 264 -7.91 -15.05 -1.38
N CYS A 265 -6.64 -14.76 -1.18
CA CYS A 265 -5.61 -15.77 -1.01
C CYS A 265 -5.60 -16.31 0.44
N GLU A 266 -5.40 -17.61 0.58
CA GLU A 266 -5.31 -18.33 1.86
C GLU A 266 -3.87 -18.64 2.24
N ALA A 267 -3.04 -19.02 1.27
CA ALA A 267 -1.65 -19.41 1.50
C ALA A 267 -0.84 -19.16 0.23
N VAL A 268 0.45 -18.89 0.40
CA VAL A 268 1.44 -18.86 -0.68
C VAL A 268 2.62 -19.76 -0.31
N SER A 269 3.23 -20.40 -1.30
CA SER A 269 4.50 -21.12 -1.20
C SER A 269 5.38 -20.64 -2.36
N VAL A 270 6.69 -20.53 -2.15
CA VAL A 270 7.63 -19.91 -3.10
C VAL A 270 8.90 -20.75 -3.28
N ILE A 271 9.48 -20.69 -4.47
CA ILE A 271 10.83 -21.17 -4.77
C ILE A 271 11.52 -20.25 -5.79
N GLU A 272 12.85 -20.38 -5.89
CA GLU A 272 13.63 -19.95 -7.06
C GLU A 272 13.96 -21.18 -7.90
N SER A 273 13.34 -21.29 -9.08
CA SER A 273 13.51 -22.42 -9.99
C SER A 273 14.80 -22.31 -10.81
N ARG A 274 15.46 -23.45 -11.02
CA ARG A 274 16.69 -23.62 -11.78
C ARG A 274 16.40 -24.28 -13.14
N PRO A 275 17.23 -24.03 -14.17
CA PRO A 275 18.42 -23.15 -14.17
C PRO A 275 18.08 -21.65 -14.30
N LEU A 276 16.81 -21.29 -14.47
CA LEU A 276 16.38 -19.94 -14.86
C LEU A 276 16.50 -18.85 -13.79
N ALA A 277 16.82 -19.20 -12.54
CA ALA A 277 16.84 -18.29 -11.38
C ALA A 277 15.53 -17.49 -11.24
N ARG A 278 14.40 -18.17 -11.44
CA ARG A 278 13.07 -17.55 -11.50
C ARG A 278 12.28 -17.79 -10.22
N ILE A 279 11.67 -16.72 -9.70
CA ILE A 279 10.72 -16.86 -8.59
C ILE A 279 9.42 -17.48 -9.11
N GLU A 280 9.02 -18.61 -8.52
CA GLU A 280 7.76 -19.29 -8.80
C GLU A 280 6.93 -19.44 -7.52
N LEU A 281 5.62 -19.21 -7.63
CA LEU A 281 4.68 -19.26 -6.51
C LEU A 281 3.58 -20.29 -6.78
N ALA A 282 3.24 -21.08 -5.77
CA ALA A 282 1.96 -21.77 -5.68
C ALA A 282 1.07 -20.98 -4.69
N VAL A 283 -0.14 -20.62 -5.12
CA VAL A 283 -1.04 -19.76 -4.34
C VAL A 283 -2.38 -20.48 -4.16
N ARG A 284 -2.77 -20.78 -2.92
CA ARG A 284 -4.13 -21.21 -2.58
C ARG A 284 -5.02 -19.98 -2.50
N ALA A 285 -6.09 -19.94 -3.30
CA ALA A 285 -7.09 -18.88 -3.29
C ALA A 285 -8.44 -19.44 -3.76
N GLU A 286 -9.55 -19.07 -3.13
CA GLU A 286 -10.93 -19.40 -3.58
C GLU A 286 -11.12 -20.88 -4.05
N GLY A 287 -10.64 -21.84 -3.26
CA GLY A 287 -10.77 -23.29 -3.56
C GLY A 287 -9.91 -23.84 -4.71
N GLN A 288 -8.93 -23.10 -5.20
CA GLN A 288 -8.02 -23.50 -6.27
C GLN A 288 -6.55 -23.18 -5.93
N VAL A 289 -5.62 -23.85 -6.60
CA VAL A 289 -4.18 -23.54 -6.52
C VAL A 289 -3.71 -22.94 -7.83
N VAL A 290 -3.15 -21.74 -7.77
CA VAL A 290 -2.66 -20.99 -8.93
C VAL A 290 -1.13 -21.02 -8.92
N HIS A 291 -0.54 -21.50 -10.02
CA HIS A 291 0.91 -21.42 -10.24
C HIS A 291 1.23 -20.11 -10.95
N LEU A 292 1.99 -19.24 -10.31
CA LEU A 292 2.53 -18.01 -10.87
C LEU A 292 4.05 -18.13 -11.04
N ALA A 293 4.62 -17.40 -12.00
CA ALA A 293 6.07 -17.26 -12.13
C ALA A 293 6.44 -15.83 -12.52
N ARG A 294 7.63 -15.37 -12.11
CA ARG A 294 8.10 -14.01 -12.36
C ARG A 294 9.29 -14.00 -13.33
N ASP A 295 9.07 -13.57 -14.56
CA ASP A 295 10.12 -13.38 -15.55
C ASP A 295 10.52 -11.90 -15.55
N GLY A 296 11.64 -11.55 -14.87
CA GLY A 296 12.06 -10.17 -14.66
C GLY A 296 11.16 -9.40 -13.69
N GLU A 297 10.54 -8.31 -14.13
CA GLU A 297 9.56 -7.55 -13.32
C GLU A 297 8.09 -8.01 -13.52
N LEU A 298 7.84 -8.94 -14.44
CA LEU A 298 6.48 -9.34 -14.81
C LEU A 298 6.06 -10.66 -14.16
N TRP A 299 4.91 -10.66 -13.50
CA TRP A 299 4.23 -11.86 -13.00
C TRP A 299 3.33 -12.46 -14.09
N SER A 300 3.52 -13.74 -14.40
CA SER A 300 2.68 -14.51 -15.31
C SER A 300 1.98 -15.66 -14.60
N ARG A 301 0.72 -15.93 -14.95
CA ARG A 301 -0.02 -17.13 -14.51
C ARG A 301 0.37 -18.30 -15.42
N ARG A 302 0.89 -19.38 -14.83
CA ARG A 302 1.41 -20.55 -15.53
C ARG A 302 0.40 -21.70 -15.60
N ALA A 303 -0.35 -21.93 -14.53
CA ALA A 303 -1.38 -22.97 -14.45
C ALA A 303 -2.39 -22.68 -13.33
N VAL A 304 -3.51 -23.40 -13.34
CA VAL A 304 -4.42 -23.55 -12.19
C VAL A 304 -4.75 -25.02 -12.02
N LEU A 305 -4.71 -25.48 -10.78
CA LEU A 305 -5.19 -26.78 -10.34
C LEU A 305 -6.46 -26.54 -9.51
N ARG A 306 -7.49 -27.35 -9.77
CA ARG A 306 -8.71 -27.41 -8.94
C ARG A 306 -8.70 -28.76 -8.23
N SER A 307 -8.80 -28.75 -6.91
CA SER A 307 -9.01 -29.97 -6.14
C SER A 307 -10.42 -30.50 -6.44
N GLY A 308 -10.53 -31.73 -6.93
CA GLY A 308 -11.81 -32.41 -7.14
C GLY A 308 -12.66 -31.98 -8.34
N LEU A 309 -12.18 -32.24 -9.57
CA LEU A 309 -12.98 -32.76 -10.70
C LEU A 309 -12.09 -32.88 -11.95
N ALA A 310 -11.73 -34.10 -12.31
CA ALA A 310 -11.02 -34.39 -13.55
C ALA A 310 -12.02 -34.73 -14.67
N ALA A 311 -12.18 -33.82 -15.63
CA ALA A 311 -12.65 -34.13 -16.98
C ALA A 311 -12.12 -33.08 -17.96
N ALA A 312 -11.86 -33.52 -19.18
CA ALA A 312 -11.22 -32.79 -20.27
C ALA A 312 -11.78 -31.39 -20.55
N ASP A 313 -10.92 -30.50 -21.08
CA ASP A 313 -11.14 -30.09 -22.46
C ASP A 313 -9.85 -29.73 -23.21
N ALA A 314 -9.88 -29.89 -24.54
CA ALA A 314 -8.71 -29.92 -25.40
C ALA A 314 -8.35 -28.55 -26.03
N ALA A 315 -7.16 -28.48 -26.62
CA ALA A 315 -6.57 -27.27 -27.17
C ALA A 315 -7.23 -26.79 -28.49
N SER A 316 -7.15 -25.48 -28.76
CA SER A 316 -7.01 -24.94 -30.12
C SER A 316 -6.35 -23.55 -30.13
N PRO A 317 -5.74 -23.13 -31.26
CA PRO A 317 -4.53 -22.30 -31.23
C PRO A 317 -4.69 -20.85 -31.73
N ALA A 318 -3.60 -20.08 -31.63
CA ALA A 318 -3.52 -18.67 -31.99
C ALA A 318 -3.37 -18.40 -33.51
N ALA A 319 -3.70 -17.18 -33.92
CA ALA A 319 -3.47 -16.57 -35.23
C ALA A 319 -3.14 -15.06 -35.07
N PRO A 320 -2.56 -14.38 -36.08
CA PRO A 320 -1.41 -13.49 -35.82
C PRO A 320 -1.62 -11.98 -36.08
N GLN A 321 -0.69 -11.15 -35.57
CA GLN A 321 -0.60 -9.71 -35.88
C GLN A 321 0.26 -9.42 -37.14
N PRO A 322 -0.12 -8.43 -37.98
CA PRO A 322 0.75 -7.79 -38.98
C PRO A 322 1.55 -6.59 -38.43
N PRO A 323 2.57 -6.07 -39.15
CA PRO A 323 3.68 -5.33 -38.58
C PRO A 323 3.59 -3.78 -38.65
N ALA A 324 4.47 -3.11 -37.90
CA ALA A 324 4.70 -1.66 -37.96
C ALA A 324 5.75 -1.27 -39.04
N PRO A 325 5.67 -0.07 -39.65
CA PRO A 325 6.71 0.48 -40.51
C PRO A 325 7.78 1.27 -39.71
N ALA A 326 8.98 1.36 -40.28
CA ALA A 326 10.20 1.92 -39.67
C ALA A 326 10.52 3.35 -40.17
N ALA A 327 11.76 3.81 -39.93
CA ALA A 327 12.40 5.12 -40.24
C ALA A 327 12.17 6.22 -39.16
N GLN A 328 13.15 7.08 -38.79
CA GLN A 328 14.54 7.25 -39.26
C GLN A 328 15.40 7.99 -38.18
N GLN A 329 16.73 7.89 -38.29
CA GLN A 329 17.77 8.64 -37.55
C GLN A 329 18.90 9.00 -38.55
N PRO A 330 19.90 9.85 -38.22
CA PRO A 330 19.97 10.96 -37.25
C PRO A 330 20.19 12.25 -38.10
N PRO A 331 21.26 13.10 -38.07
CA PRO A 331 22.21 13.59 -37.04
C PRO A 331 21.93 15.10 -36.72
N ALA A 332 22.79 15.97 -36.16
CA ALA A 332 24.16 15.90 -35.63
C ALA A 332 24.34 16.84 -34.43
N SER A 333 25.38 16.63 -33.62
CA SER A 333 25.78 17.49 -32.49
C SER A 333 26.70 18.64 -32.94
N ALA A 334 26.52 19.83 -32.35
CA ALA A 334 27.51 20.92 -32.36
C ALA A 334 27.55 21.59 -30.97
N ALA A 335 28.74 22.00 -30.52
CA ALA A 335 29.02 22.26 -29.11
C ALA A 335 29.22 23.74 -28.74
N GLN A 336 28.88 24.06 -27.48
CA GLN A 336 29.51 25.02 -26.55
C GLN A 336 30.01 26.41 -27.03
N GLN A 337 29.57 27.47 -26.33
CA GLN A 337 30.48 28.30 -25.53
C GLN A 337 29.73 29.16 -24.46
N PRO A 338 30.39 29.60 -23.35
CA PRO A 338 29.75 30.29 -22.22
C PRO A 338 30.17 31.79 -22.14
N PRO A 339 30.14 32.53 -21.00
CA PRO A 339 29.26 33.70 -20.83
C PRO A 339 29.99 35.06 -20.70
N SER A 340 29.24 36.15 -20.47
CA SER A 340 29.79 37.46 -20.08
C SER A 340 28.81 38.28 -19.21
N PRO A 341 29.30 39.28 -18.43
CA PRO A 341 28.66 39.67 -17.16
C PRO A 341 27.93 41.02 -17.14
N ALA A 342 27.36 41.32 -15.96
CA ALA A 342 26.38 42.37 -15.62
C ALA A 342 26.81 43.86 -15.78
N PRO A 343 25.87 44.79 -15.55
CA PRO A 343 26.08 45.77 -14.47
C PRO A 343 24.87 46.05 -13.55
N ALA A 344 25.15 46.57 -12.35
CA ALA A 344 24.19 47.13 -11.35
C ALA A 344 23.96 48.65 -11.60
N ALA A 345 23.19 49.47 -10.85
CA ALA A 345 22.50 49.40 -9.53
C ALA A 345 21.28 50.38 -9.53
N PRO A 346 20.47 50.53 -8.44
CA PRO A 346 20.74 51.60 -7.43
C PRO A 346 20.33 51.25 -5.96
N PRO A 347 20.65 52.11 -4.95
CA PRO A 347 20.53 51.81 -3.51
C PRO A 347 19.14 52.12 -2.88
N PRO A 348 18.88 51.76 -1.60
CA PRO A 348 17.53 51.41 -1.14
C PRO A 348 16.71 52.56 -0.52
N THR A 349 15.38 52.43 -0.61
CA THR A 349 14.42 53.15 0.22
C THR A 349 14.32 52.53 1.62
N ALA A 350 14.03 53.35 2.63
CA ALA A 350 14.05 52.95 4.04
C ALA A 350 13.06 51.80 4.34
N PRO A 351 13.43 50.82 5.19
CA PRO A 351 12.54 49.74 5.55
C PRO A 351 11.36 50.26 6.37
N ARG A 352 10.13 50.03 5.88
CA ARG A 352 8.95 49.97 6.74
C ARG A 352 9.23 48.99 7.89
N PRO A 353 8.68 49.21 9.11
CA PRO A 353 8.84 48.25 10.19
C PRO A 353 8.40 46.87 9.70
N ALA A 354 9.29 45.89 9.80
CA ALA A 354 9.01 44.54 9.36
C ALA A 354 7.80 44.03 10.16
N SER A 355 6.69 43.75 9.46
CA SER A 355 5.59 42.96 10.02
C SER A 355 6.21 41.73 10.65
N ALA A 356 6.07 41.58 11.97
CA ALA A 356 6.59 40.43 12.69
C ALA A 356 5.95 39.20 12.03
N ALA A 357 6.77 38.42 11.31
CA ALA A 357 6.24 37.48 10.34
C ALA A 357 5.28 36.52 11.03
N LEU A 358 4.02 36.45 10.55
CA LEU A 358 3.01 35.56 11.10
C LEU A 358 3.57 34.13 11.13
N GLN A 359 3.90 33.65 12.33
CA GLN A 359 4.44 32.32 12.58
C GLN A 359 3.31 31.48 13.17
N LEU A 360 2.59 30.78 12.29
CA LEU A 360 1.79 29.64 12.73
C LEU A 360 2.68 28.69 13.51
N ARG A 361 2.15 28.15 14.61
CA ARG A 361 2.78 27.06 15.33
C ARG A 361 3.07 25.89 14.39
N ALA A 362 4.31 25.43 14.39
CA ALA A 362 4.69 24.23 13.65
C ALA A 362 3.99 23.01 14.28
N GLY A 363 3.34 22.20 13.45
CA GLY A 363 2.80 20.91 13.89
C GLY A 363 3.91 19.97 14.39
N PRO A 364 3.56 18.94 15.19
CA PRO A 364 4.55 18.08 15.87
C PRO A 364 5.41 17.22 14.94
N HIS A 365 5.04 17.06 13.67
CA HIS A 365 5.77 16.24 12.70
C HIS A 365 6.54 17.09 11.68
N ARG A 366 7.30 16.42 10.79
CA ARG A 366 7.79 17.00 9.53
C ARG A 366 6.90 16.54 8.37
N ALA A 367 7.07 17.09 7.16
CA ALA A 367 6.26 16.76 5.99
C ALA A 367 7.05 15.90 4.98
N GLY A 368 6.74 14.61 4.93
CA GLY A 368 7.17 13.73 3.85
C GLY A 368 6.21 13.83 2.66
N PHE A 369 6.70 13.58 1.44
CA PHE A 369 5.84 13.43 0.27
C PHE A 369 6.25 12.31 -0.68
N ARG A 370 5.31 11.86 -1.52
CA ARG A 370 5.50 10.94 -2.66
C ARG A 370 4.77 11.44 -3.88
N ARG A 371 5.32 11.17 -5.07
CA ARG A 371 4.61 11.29 -6.35
C ARG A 371 4.04 9.92 -6.73
N ILE A 372 2.82 9.91 -7.25
CA ILE A 372 2.10 8.73 -7.74
C ILE A 372 1.82 9.01 -9.21
N ASP A 373 2.55 8.39 -10.12
CA ASP A 373 2.41 8.63 -11.56
C ASP A 373 1.54 7.56 -12.27
N ALA A 374 1.03 6.58 -11.50
CA ALA A 374 0.29 5.41 -12.00
C ALA A 374 -1.02 5.17 -11.22
N LEU A 375 -1.87 6.19 -11.10
CA LEU A 375 -3.18 6.07 -10.48
C LEU A 375 -4.16 5.36 -11.41
N SER A 376 -4.79 4.27 -10.94
CA SER A 376 -5.86 3.59 -11.68
C SER A 376 -7.14 4.41 -11.67
N LEU A 377 -7.62 4.82 -12.85
CA LEU A 377 -8.87 5.57 -13.00
C LEU A 377 -10.05 4.63 -13.28
N SER A 378 -11.11 4.72 -12.48
CA SER A 378 -12.39 4.03 -12.66
C SER A 378 -13.12 4.48 -13.94
N GLU A 379 -14.07 3.68 -14.44
CA GLU A 379 -14.91 4.08 -15.58
C GLU A 379 -15.65 5.41 -15.30
N SER A 380 -16.16 5.58 -14.08
CA SER A 380 -16.81 6.84 -13.65
C SER A 380 -15.89 8.07 -13.69
N ALA A 381 -14.57 7.88 -13.63
CA ALA A 381 -13.58 8.95 -13.78
C ALA A 381 -13.24 9.30 -15.24
N ARG A 382 -13.56 8.45 -16.23
CA ARG A 382 -13.10 8.58 -17.63
C ARG A 382 -14.14 9.22 -18.55
N TYR A 383 -13.69 10.09 -19.46
CA TYR A 383 -14.46 10.40 -20.67
C TYR A 383 -14.40 9.21 -21.65
N PRO A 384 -15.44 9.00 -22.49
CA PRO A 384 -15.39 8.00 -23.54
C PRO A 384 -14.33 8.32 -24.60
N ASP A 385 -14.20 9.59 -25.00
CA ASP A 385 -13.24 10.08 -26.01
C ASP A 385 -12.60 11.43 -25.61
N THR A 386 -12.76 12.47 -26.44
CA THR A 386 -12.29 13.85 -26.20
C THR A 386 -13.44 14.76 -25.76
N TRP A 387 -13.19 15.64 -24.79
CA TRP A 387 -14.15 16.67 -24.37
C TRP A 387 -13.72 18.06 -24.87
N PRO A 388 -14.47 18.73 -25.76
CA PRO A 388 -14.16 20.08 -26.22
C PRO A 388 -14.67 21.15 -25.24
N PHE A 389 -13.77 22.00 -24.73
CA PHE A 389 -14.13 23.16 -23.91
C PHE A 389 -13.27 24.38 -24.25
N GLN A 390 -13.90 25.51 -24.55
CA GLN A 390 -13.24 26.79 -24.93
C GLN A 390 -12.11 26.62 -25.97
N GLY A 391 -12.38 25.85 -27.04
CA GLY A 391 -11.40 25.59 -28.11
C GLY A 391 -10.25 24.63 -27.75
N THR A 392 -10.22 24.10 -26.52
CA THR A 392 -9.25 23.09 -26.08
C THR A 392 -9.90 21.71 -26.04
N LEU A 393 -9.20 20.69 -26.54
CA LEU A 393 -9.61 19.28 -26.42
C LEU A 393 -8.99 18.64 -25.18
N TYR A 394 -9.84 18.27 -24.22
CA TYR A 394 -9.48 17.50 -23.03
C TYR A 394 -9.53 16.00 -23.35
N ARG A 395 -8.62 15.23 -22.77
CA ARG A 395 -8.48 13.78 -22.98
C ARG A 395 -8.24 13.09 -21.64
N CYS A 396 -8.89 11.97 -21.41
CA CYS A 396 -8.55 11.11 -20.28
C CYS A 396 -7.13 10.54 -20.47
N PRO A 397 -6.23 10.62 -19.47
CA PRO A 397 -4.95 9.94 -19.53
C PRO A 397 -5.15 8.43 -19.31
N ALA A 398 -4.19 7.62 -19.74
CA ALA A 398 -4.23 6.17 -19.55
C ALA A 398 -4.13 5.77 -18.06
N GLN A 399 -3.42 6.58 -17.27
CA GLN A 399 -3.29 6.50 -15.81
C GLN A 399 -3.33 7.94 -15.27
N GLY A 400 -3.95 8.13 -14.11
CA GLY A 400 -3.91 9.42 -13.42
C GLY A 400 -2.60 9.63 -12.68
N ALA A 401 -2.34 10.87 -12.24
CA ALA A 401 -1.29 11.18 -11.29
C ALA A 401 -1.88 11.62 -9.94
N ALA A 402 -1.09 11.57 -8.87
CA ALA A 402 -1.42 12.16 -7.58
C ALA A 402 -0.16 12.56 -6.79
N LEU A 403 -0.34 13.47 -5.84
CA LEU A 403 0.66 13.86 -4.85
C LEU A 403 0.17 13.41 -3.47
N LEU A 404 1.02 12.77 -2.69
CA LEU A 404 0.73 12.32 -1.33
C LEU A 404 1.69 13.02 -0.37
N TYR A 405 1.16 13.71 0.64
CA TYR A 405 1.89 14.23 1.79
C TYR A 405 1.51 13.45 3.06
N TYR A 406 2.46 13.29 3.98
CA TYR A 406 2.27 12.51 5.19
C TYR A 406 3.19 12.97 6.33
N PRO A 407 2.83 12.67 7.59
CA PRO A 407 3.66 13.04 8.73
C PRO A 407 4.95 12.22 8.70
N ALA A 408 6.10 12.89 8.71
CA ALA A 408 7.42 12.29 8.58
C ALA A 408 8.35 12.67 9.74
N SER A 409 9.51 12.00 9.83
CA SER A 409 10.61 12.36 10.73
C SER A 409 11.50 13.47 10.19
N ALA A 410 11.48 13.70 8.88
CA ALA A 410 12.21 14.76 8.16
C ALA A 410 11.29 15.37 7.08
N ASP A 411 11.56 16.60 6.64
CA ASP A 411 10.87 17.17 5.48
C ASP A 411 11.53 16.63 4.19
N GLY A 412 10.75 16.21 3.18
CA GLY A 412 11.30 15.83 1.88
C GLY A 412 10.55 14.72 1.13
N GLU A 413 11.02 14.40 -0.07
CA GLU A 413 10.52 13.29 -0.88
C GLU A 413 10.99 11.96 -0.28
N GLU A 414 10.09 10.96 -0.23
CA GLU A 414 10.36 9.64 0.38
C GLU A 414 10.90 9.67 1.83
N ALA A 415 10.66 10.75 2.56
CA ALA A 415 11.09 10.89 3.94
C ALA A 415 10.49 9.79 4.85
N PRO A 416 11.20 9.29 5.87
CA PRO A 416 10.66 8.23 6.73
C PRO A 416 9.39 8.67 7.48
N LEU A 417 8.40 7.79 7.57
CA LEU A 417 7.14 8.02 8.28
C LEU A 417 7.39 8.37 9.76
N SER A 418 6.66 9.37 10.27
CA SER A 418 6.68 9.74 11.69
C SER A 418 5.97 8.67 12.52
N PRO A 419 6.44 8.33 13.73
CA PRO A 419 5.67 7.51 14.66
C PRO A 419 4.36 8.19 15.07
N GLY A 420 3.37 7.40 15.51
CA GLY A 420 2.07 7.90 15.97
C GLY A 420 0.91 7.79 14.98
N GLY A 421 1.08 7.08 13.86
CA GLY A 421 -0.02 6.68 12.97
C GLY A 421 -0.86 5.51 13.54
N PRO A 422 -2.01 5.18 12.91
CA PRO A 422 -2.50 5.74 11.65
C PRO A 422 -3.05 7.15 11.76
N PHE A 423 -2.75 7.95 10.73
CA PHE A 423 -3.12 9.35 10.64
C PHE A 423 -4.43 9.51 9.86
N PRO A 424 -5.38 10.36 10.30
CA PRO A 424 -6.61 10.62 9.54
C PRO A 424 -6.31 11.12 8.12
N VAL A 425 -7.16 10.73 7.18
CA VAL A 425 -6.94 10.96 5.74
C VAL A 425 -7.69 12.19 5.26
N ILE A 426 -7.05 13.01 4.43
CA ILE A 426 -7.68 14.15 3.75
C ILE A 426 -7.50 13.99 2.24
N ALA A 427 -8.61 13.86 1.51
CA ALA A 427 -8.62 13.96 0.05
C ALA A 427 -8.74 15.43 -0.39
N ILE A 428 -7.88 15.86 -1.31
CA ILE A 428 -7.84 17.25 -1.80
C ILE A 428 -8.14 17.33 -3.30
N ALA A 429 -9.13 18.14 -3.68
CA ALA A 429 -9.33 18.57 -5.06
C ALA A 429 -8.89 20.03 -5.25
N HIS A 430 -7.98 20.27 -6.19
CA HIS A 430 -7.72 21.61 -6.72
C HIS A 430 -8.40 21.75 -8.09
N GLU A 431 -8.74 22.98 -8.47
CA GLU A 431 -9.20 23.28 -9.82
C GLU A 431 -8.08 23.30 -10.86
N ARG A 432 -8.44 23.35 -12.14
CA ARG A 432 -7.50 23.68 -13.22
C ARG A 432 -7.61 25.14 -13.55
N ARG A 433 -6.48 25.85 -13.59
CA ARG A 433 -6.40 27.21 -14.10
C ARG A 433 -6.69 27.22 -15.60
N LEU A 434 -7.52 28.17 -16.02
CA LEU A 434 -7.66 28.50 -17.44
C LEU A 434 -6.35 29.11 -17.96
N ALA A 435 -6.08 28.96 -19.26
CA ALA A 435 -4.89 29.54 -19.87
C ALA A 435 -4.85 31.08 -19.70
N THR A 436 -6.01 31.73 -19.70
CA THR A 436 -6.18 33.17 -19.42
C THR A 436 -5.76 33.57 -18.00
N SER A 437 -5.83 32.67 -17.02
CA SER A 437 -5.47 32.90 -15.61
C SER A 437 -4.00 32.53 -15.29
N ALA A 438 -3.20 32.15 -16.28
CA ALA A 438 -1.89 31.52 -16.07
C ALA A 438 -0.68 32.29 -16.66
N VAL A 439 -0.89 33.44 -17.33
CA VAL A 439 0.16 34.11 -18.12
C VAL A 439 0.66 35.42 -17.50
N THR A 440 1.63 35.32 -16.59
CA THR A 440 2.69 36.34 -16.57
C THR A 440 3.67 36.05 -17.70
N GLY A 441 4.03 37.05 -18.51
CA GLY A 441 4.88 36.85 -19.68
C GLY A 441 6.24 36.25 -19.32
N GLY A 442 6.64 35.15 -19.99
CA GLY A 442 7.99 34.58 -19.89
C GLY A 442 8.13 33.13 -19.41
N SER A 443 7.04 32.36 -19.22
CA SER A 443 7.15 30.91 -18.95
C SER A 443 6.07 30.09 -19.68
N PRO A 444 6.45 29.14 -20.55
CA PRO A 444 5.49 28.29 -21.25
C PRO A 444 4.96 27.16 -20.35
N ALA A 445 3.67 26.85 -20.51
CA ALA A 445 3.03 25.56 -20.22
C ALA A 445 3.29 24.89 -18.84
N GLY A 446 2.44 25.19 -17.84
CA GLY A 446 2.45 24.52 -16.52
C GLY A 446 1.10 24.00 -15.99
N ILE A 447 0.00 24.19 -16.72
CA ILE A 447 -1.38 23.89 -16.23
C ILE A 447 -1.68 22.40 -16.00
N GLY A 448 -0.84 21.50 -16.50
CA GLY A 448 -0.96 20.04 -16.32
C GLY A 448 -0.52 19.51 -14.94
N GLN A 449 -0.22 20.39 -13.98
CA GLN A 449 0.28 20.02 -12.66
C GLN A 449 -0.37 20.85 -11.53
N ASP A 450 -1.56 21.42 -11.76
CA ASP A 450 -2.20 22.33 -10.80
C ASP A 450 -2.54 21.69 -9.45
N HIS A 451 -2.63 20.35 -9.34
CA HIS A 451 -2.70 19.67 -8.04
C HIS A 451 -1.53 20.00 -7.09
N ARG A 452 -0.37 20.43 -7.64
CA ARG A 452 0.80 20.87 -6.86
C ARG A 452 0.63 22.25 -6.23
N GLN A 453 -0.38 23.03 -6.64
CA GLN A 453 -0.68 24.37 -6.09
C GLN A 453 -1.08 24.34 -4.60
N LEU A 454 -1.53 23.20 -4.07
CA LEU A 454 -1.86 23.08 -2.64
C LEU A 454 -0.75 22.43 -1.81
N ALA A 455 0.46 22.24 -2.35
CA ALA A 455 1.56 21.58 -1.65
C ALA A 455 1.90 22.21 -0.28
N GLY A 456 1.79 23.53 -0.13
CA GLY A 456 1.97 24.21 1.16
C GLY A 456 0.92 23.81 2.20
N VAL A 457 -0.36 23.79 1.80
CA VAL A 457 -1.49 23.34 2.65
C VAL A 457 -1.35 21.86 3.00
N MET A 458 -1.01 21.02 2.01
CA MET A 458 -0.76 19.58 2.20
C MET A 458 0.37 19.32 3.20
N ALA A 459 1.50 20.02 3.06
CA ALA A 459 2.64 19.91 3.96
C ALA A 459 2.30 20.41 5.37
N HIS A 460 1.50 21.47 5.51
CA HIS A 460 1.06 21.97 6.81
C HIS A 460 0.16 20.95 7.53
N LEU A 461 -0.84 20.40 6.84
CA LEU A 461 -1.71 19.35 7.37
C LEU A 461 -0.90 18.08 7.72
N ALA A 462 0.06 17.68 6.89
CA ALA A 462 0.98 16.59 7.21
C ALA A 462 1.80 16.83 8.50
N ARG A 463 2.32 18.04 8.72
CA ARG A 463 3.00 18.40 9.98
C ARG A 463 2.08 18.32 11.20
N TRP A 464 0.77 18.54 11.01
CA TRP A 464 -0.24 18.38 12.05
C TRP A 464 -0.71 16.93 12.28
N GLY A 465 -0.26 15.95 11.49
CA GLY A 465 -0.61 14.54 11.69
C GLY A 465 -1.75 14.02 10.81
N PHE A 466 -1.81 14.47 9.56
CA PHE A 466 -2.76 14.01 8.54
C PHE A 466 -2.06 13.35 7.34
N ALA A 467 -2.64 12.29 6.79
CA ALA A 467 -2.24 11.74 5.49
C ALA A 467 -3.06 12.43 4.39
N VAL A 468 -2.43 13.13 3.45
CA VAL A 468 -3.10 14.07 2.54
C VAL A 468 -2.81 13.71 1.09
N ILE A 469 -3.84 13.38 0.31
CA ILE A 469 -3.70 12.99 -1.09
C ILE A 469 -4.46 13.93 -2.03
N ALA A 470 -3.78 14.39 -3.08
CA ALA A 470 -4.32 15.27 -4.12
C ALA A 470 -4.07 14.64 -5.50
N PRO A 471 -5.07 14.06 -6.18
CA PRO A 471 -4.93 13.63 -7.55
C PRO A 471 -4.81 14.80 -8.52
N ASP A 472 -4.20 14.57 -9.67
CA ASP A 472 -4.28 15.49 -10.78
C ASP A 472 -5.68 15.48 -11.39
N LEU A 473 -6.34 16.63 -11.33
CA LEU A 473 -7.63 16.89 -11.97
C LEU A 473 -7.48 17.79 -13.21
N SER A 474 -6.25 18.05 -13.67
CA SER A 474 -5.97 19.01 -14.75
C SER A 474 -6.50 18.53 -16.10
N TRP A 475 -6.54 17.23 -16.34
CA TRP A 475 -7.06 16.64 -17.58
C TRP A 475 -8.60 16.63 -17.67
N LEU A 476 -9.31 17.04 -16.61
CA LEU A 476 -10.78 17.19 -16.60
C LEU A 476 -11.20 18.62 -17.00
N ALA A 477 -12.17 18.72 -17.91
CA ALA A 477 -12.68 19.99 -18.42
C ALA A 477 -13.39 20.82 -17.32
N PRO A 478 -13.22 22.16 -17.25
CA PRO A 478 -13.83 22.98 -16.19
C PRO A 478 -15.35 22.89 -16.09
N ASP A 479 -16.05 22.63 -17.19
CA ASP A 479 -17.50 22.43 -17.27
C ASP A 479 -17.98 21.00 -16.99
N ASP A 480 -17.06 20.05 -16.84
CA ASP A 480 -17.38 18.65 -16.57
C ASP A 480 -17.87 18.41 -15.13
N ALA A 481 -18.75 17.43 -15.00
CA ALA A 481 -19.59 17.24 -13.84
C ALA A 481 -18.79 16.95 -12.54
N PRO A 482 -19.21 17.53 -11.40
CA PRO A 482 -18.59 17.29 -10.08
C PRO A 482 -18.42 15.81 -9.71
N LEU A 483 -19.33 14.95 -10.18
CA LEU A 483 -19.31 13.50 -9.97
C LEU A 483 -18.06 12.82 -10.56
N ARG A 484 -17.55 13.30 -11.70
CA ARG A 484 -16.35 12.73 -12.34
C ARG A 484 -15.09 13.12 -11.57
N ARG A 485 -15.02 14.38 -11.12
CA ARG A 485 -13.95 14.87 -10.24
C ARG A 485 -13.96 14.12 -8.89
N ALA A 486 -15.14 13.86 -8.32
CA ALA A 486 -15.30 13.03 -7.13
C ALA A 486 -14.88 11.57 -7.35
N ALA A 487 -15.13 10.99 -8.53
CA ALA A 487 -14.64 9.66 -8.88
C ALA A 487 -13.10 9.59 -8.84
N VAL A 488 -12.39 10.59 -9.38
CA VAL A 488 -10.93 10.64 -9.30
C VAL A 488 -10.43 10.79 -7.84
N LEU A 489 -11.12 11.54 -6.98
CA LEU A 489 -10.82 11.56 -5.54
C LEU A 489 -11.03 10.19 -4.88
N ARG A 490 -12.11 9.49 -5.23
CA ARG A 490 -12.41 8.13 -4.75
C ARG A 490 -11.35 7.12 -5.21
N ASP A 491 -10.86 7.26 -6.44
CA ASP A 491 -9.78 6.43 -7.00
C ASP A 491 -8.45 6.70 -6.27
N ALA A 492 -8.12 7.97 -5.99
CA ALA A 492 -6.95 8.34 -5.19
C ALA A 492 -7.00 7.77 -3.76
N LEU A 493 -8.13 7.91 -3.07
CA LEU A 493 -8.34 7.30 -1.75
C LEU A 493 -8.23 5.77 -1.79
N SER A 494 -8.74 5.13 -2.85
CA SER A 494 -8.64 3.68 -3.06
C SER A 494 -7.20 3.22 -3.26
N HIS A 495 -6.42 3.95 -4.04
CA HIS A 495 -4.98 3.72 -4.20
C HIS A 495 -4.23 3.89 -2.87
N LEU A 496 -4.52 4.94 -2.09
CA LEU A 496 -3.93 5.13 -0.77
C LEU A 496 -4.30 3.99 0.20
N ARG A 497 -5.55 3.48 0.17
CA ARG A 497 -6.02 2.35 1.00
C ARG A 497 -5.38 1.01 0.60
N ALA A 498 -4.98 0.87 -0.65
CA ALA A 498 -4.18 -0.26 -1.12
C ALA A 498 -2.71 -0.15 -0.64
N GLY A 499 -2.10 1.04 -0.74
CA GLY A 499 -0.67 1.26 -0.43
C GLY A 499 -0.30 1.49 1.04
N SER A 500 -1.22 1.89 1.92
CA SER A 500 -0.92 2.33 3.30
C SER A 500 -0.63 1.21 4.32
N ARG A 501 -0.02 0.10 3.88
CA ARG A 501 0.12 -1.17 4.63
C ARG A 501 1.57 -1.48 5.06
N GLY A 502 2.30 -0.42 5.42
CA GLY A 502 3.49 -0.51 6.28
C GLY A 502 3.09 -0.23 7.75
N PRO A 503 3.95 0.36 8.60
CA PRO A 503 3.46 1.01 9.82
C PRO A 503 2.32 1.95 9.43
N LEU A 504 1.13 1.72 9.99
CA LEU A 504 -0.13 2.17 9.39
C LEU A 504 -0.08 3.68 9.11
N LEU A 505 -0.10 4.06 7.83
CA LEU A 505 -0.01 5.46 7.42
C LEU A 505 -1.35 6.17 7.61
N ALA A 506 -2.44 5.52 7.23
CA ALA A 506 -3.70 6.17 6.91
C ALA A 506 -4.88 5.49 7.63
N ASP A 507 -5.65 6.30 8.35
CA ASP A 507 -6.91 5.93 9.00
C ASP A 507 -8.09 6.28 8.09
N PHE A 508 -8.73 5.25 7.54
CA PHE A 508 -9.87 5.39 6.62
C PHE A 508 -11.23 5.37 7.32
N ASP A 509 -11.28 5.24 8.64
CA ASP A 509 -12.50 5.50 9.40
C ASP A 509 -12.64 7.01 9.61
N ARG A 510 -11.53 7.76 9.67
CA ARG A 510 -11.47 9.22 9.88
C ARG A 510 -11.04 9.96 8.60
N VAL A 511 -11.91 9.96 7.59
CA VAL A 511 -11.70 10.66 6.30
C VAL A 511 -12.32 12.06 6.31
N GLY A 512 -11.54 13.05 5.86
CA GLY A 512 -12.01 14.37 5.47
C GLY A 512 -11.84 14.64 3.97
N ALA A 513 -12.55 15.64 3.47
CA ALA A 513 -12.40 16.15 2.11
C ALA A 513 -12.18 17.67 2.13
N LEU A 514 -11.30 18.16 1.25
CA LEU A 514 -11.03 19.57 1.04
C LEU A 514 -11.05 19.88 -0.47
N GLY A 515 -11.72 20.96 -0.86
CA GLY A 515 -11.73 21.41 -2.26
C GLY A 515 -11.46 22.90 -2.39
N HIS A 516 -10.66 23.28 -3.40
CA HIS A 516 -10.38 24.67 -3.78
C HIS A 516 -11.02 25.03 -5.12
N GLY A 517 -11.68 26.19 -5.22
CA GLY A 517 -12.30 26.67 -6.46
C GLY A 517 -13.36 25.68 -6.96
N LEU A 518 -13.30 25.28 -8.24
CA LEU A 518 -14.13 24.18 -8.78
C LEU A 518 -13.90 22.83 -8.07
N GLY A 519 -12.74 22.63 -7.45
CA GLY A 519 -12.45 21.45 -6.61
C GLY A 519 -13.37 21.33 -5.39
N ALA A 520 -13.96 22.42 -4.92
CA ALA A 520 -14.96 22.40 -3.86
C ALA A 520 -16.20 21.55 -4.23
N GLN A 521 -16.64 21.62 -5.49
CA GLN A 521 -17.77 20.81 -5.97
C GLN A 521 -17.41 19.31 -5.99
N ALA A 522 -16.16 18.96 -6.30
CA ALA A 522 -15.67 17.59 -6.27
C ALA A 522 -15.61 17.01 -4.83
N ALA A 523 -15.12 17.81 -3.88
CA ALA A 523 -15.08 17.42 -2.46
C ALA A 523 -16.49 17.24 -1.88
N LEU A 524 -17.44 18.12 -2.25
CA LEU A 524 -18.84 17.99 -1.86
C LEU A 524 -19.52 16.77 -2.51
N ALA A 525 -19.30 16.54 -3.80
CA ALA A 525 -19.82 15.35 -4.50
C ALA A 525 -19.28 14.04 -3.90
N LEU A 526 -18.02 13.99 -3.47
CA LEU A 526 -17.47 12.86 -2.74
C LEU A 526 -18.13 12.68 -1.36
N ALA A 527 -18.42 13.77 -0.64
CA ALA A 527 -19.06 13.71 0.67
C ALA A 527 -20.55 13.30 0.61
N LEU A 528 -21.22 13.58 -0.50
CA LEU A 528 -22.61 13.22 -0.78
C LEU A 528 -22.80 11.80 -1.33
N ASP A 529 -21.74 11.10 -1.73
CA ASP A 529 -21.79 9.75 -2.32
C ASP A 529 -22.09 8.68 -1.23
N PRO A 530 -23.33 8.15 -1.11
CA PRO A 530 -23.68 7.20 -0.06
C PRO A 530 -23.25 5.78 -0.39
N ALA A 531 -22.90 5.52 -1.66
CA ALA A 531 -22.40 4.23 -2.16
C ALA A 531 -20.86 4.17 -2.16
N GLY A 532 -20.20 5.29 -1.88
CA GLY A 532 -18.75 5.40 -1.83
C GLY A 532 -18.13 4.58 -0.69
N PRO A 533 -16.98 3.93 -0.89
CA PRO A 533 -16.32 3.10 0.14
C PRO A 533 -15.60 3.92 1.23
N PHE A 534 -15.87 5.22 1.31
CA PHE A 534 -15.26 6.19 2.22
C PHE A 534 -16.32 7.15 2.76
N HIS A 535 -16.53 7.12 4.08
CA HIS A 535 -17.43 8.07 4.74
C HIS A 535 -16.68 9.37 5.10
N VAL A 536 -16.97 10.45 4.36
CA VAL A 536 -16.38 11.77 4.64
C VAL A 536 -17.03 12.38 5.89
N ARG A 537 -16.29 12.37 7.01
CA ARG A 537 -16.72 12.92 8.31
C ARG A 537 -16.67 14.44 8.38
N ALA A 538 -15.76 15.10 7.66
CA ALA A 538 -15.57 16.55 7.72
C ALA A 538 -15.24 17.10 6.32
N LEU A 539 -15.91 18.19 5.93
CA LEU A 539 -15.79 18.81 4.61
C LEU A 539 -15.31 20.26 4.72
N ALA A 540 -14.23 20.61 4.02
CA ALA A 540 -13.73 21.97 3.92
C ALA A 540 -13.78 22.49 2.47
N LEU A 541 -14.31 23.70 2.29
CA LEU A 541 -14.52 24.35 1.00
C LEU A 541 -13.76 25.69 1.01
N LEU A 542 -12.66 25.76 0.25
CA LEU A 542 -11.75 26.91 0.19
C LEU A 542 -12.04 27.69 -1.09
N ALA A 543 -12.54 28.92 -0.96
CA ALA A 543 -12.99 29.74 -2.09
C ALA A 543 -13.84 28.94 -3.12
N PRO A 544 -14.94 28.27 -2.71
CA PRO A 544 -15.74 27.44 -3.60
C PRO A 544 -16.31 28.22 -4.79
N ALA A 545 -16.12 27.69 -6.00
CA ALA A 545 -16.50 28.32 -7.27
C ALA A 545 -17.53 27.51 -8.09
N GLY A 546 -17.96 28.09 -9.21
CA GLY A 546 -18.84 27.49 -10.22
C GLY A 546 -20.33 27.79 -10.05
N GLU A 547 -21.13 27.43 -11.05
CA GLU A 547 -22.58 27.71 -11.10
C GLU A 547 -23.33 26.93 -9.98
N PRO A 548 -24.10 27.62 -9.10
CA PRO A 548 -24.83 26.97 -8.00
C PRO A 548 -25.82 25.88 -8.47
N ASP A 549 -26.41 26.03 -9.65
CA ASP A 549 -27.40 25.10 -10.21
C ASP A 549 -26.77 23.82 -10.78
N ARG A 550 -25.45 23.84 -11.04
CA ARG A 550 -24.67 22.65 -11.43
C ARG A 550 -23.91 22.04 -10.25
N ALA A 551 -23.82 22.74 -9.13
CA ALA A 551 -23.15 22.26 -7.93
C ALA A 551 -24.01 21.19 -7.23
N PRO A 552 -23.39 20.20 -6.55
CA PRO A 552 -24.15 19.25 -5.74
C PRO A 552 -24.90 19.95 -4.59
N PRO A 553 -26.10 19.51 -4.21
CA PRO A 553 -26.91 20.15 -3.17
C PRO A 553 -26.31 19.95 -1.77
N ILE A 554 -25.65 20.97 -1.22
CA ILE A 554 -25.01 20.91 0.12
C ILE A 554 -26.01 20.70 1.28
N ASP A 555 -27.28 21.05 1.07
CA ASP A 555 -28.39 20.82 1.98
C ASP A 555 -28.89 19.36 1.99
N ALA A 556 -28.52 18.56 0.98
CA ALA A 556 -28.72 17.11 0.98
C ALA A 556 -27.66 16.36 1.83
N LEU A 557 -26.59 17.04 2.25
CA LEU A 557 -25.59 16.45 3.13
C LEU A 557 -26.19 16.20 4.52
N GLU A 558 -26.08 14.96 5.00
CA GLU A 558 -26.46 14.63 6.39
C GLU A 558 -25.66 15.49 7.38
N PRO A 559 -26.22 15.84 8.56
CA PRO A 559 -25.57 16.73 9.52
C PRO A 559 -24.13 16.28 9.89
N ARG A 560 -23.14 16.98 9.34
CA ARG A 560 -21.71 16.74 9.57
C ARG A 560 -20.91 18.04 9.41
N PRO A 561 -19.73 18.15 10.05
CA PRO A 561 -18.87 19.33 10.00
C PRO A 561 -18.60 19.88 8.59
N VAL A 562 -18.96 21.14 8.37
CA VAL A 562 -18.61 21.92 7.17
C VAL A 562 -17.81 23.18 7.54
N LEU A 563 -16.67 23.38 6.90
CA LEU A 563 -15.94 24.66 6.91
C LEU A 563 -16.02 25.30 5.52
N VAL A 564 -16.41 26.56 5.45
CA VAL A 564 -16.30 27.40 4.26
C VAL A 564 -15.30 28.52 4.54
N VAL A 565 -14.36 28.73 3.64
CA VAL A 565 -13.37 29.82 3.70
C VAL A 565 -13.56 30.71 2.48
N ARG A 566 -13.62 32.03 2.68
CA ARG A 566 -13.78 33.01 1.59
C ARG A 566 -12.82 34.20 1.71
N GLY A 567 -12.51 34.80 0.57
CA GLY A 567 -11.93 36.14 0.50
C GLY A 567 -13.00 37.23 0.36
N THR A 568 -12.64 38.48 0.65
CA THR A 568 -13.46 39.65 0.28
C THR A 568 -13.01 40.32 -1.02
N ALA A 569 -11.81 40.01 -1.51
CA ALA A 569 -11.25 40.48 -2.78
C ALA A 569 -11.19 39.35 -3.84
N ASP A 570 -12.00 38.31 -3.68
CA ASP A 570 -12.19 37.22 -4.66
C ASP A 570 -13.23 37.65 -5.72
N PRO A 571 -12.83 37.93 -6.97
CA PRO A 571 -13.75 38.36 -8.03
C PRO A 571 -14.42 37.19 -8.74
N ILE A 572 -13.97 35.95 -8.52
CA ILE A 572 -14.42 34.74 -9.22
C ILE A 572 -15.65 34.17 -8.52
N SER A 573 -15.66 34.19 -7.18
CA SER A 573 -16.62 33.43 -6.37
C SER A 573 -17.40 34.26 -5.35
N ALA A 574 -17.47 35.60 -5.49
CA ALA A 574 -17.90 36.53 -4.44
C ALA A 574 -19.19 36.18 -3.64
N SER A 575 -20.17 35.52 -4.25
CA SER A 575 -21.44 35.10 -3.63
C SER A 575 -21.53 33.60 -3.24
N VAL A 576 -20.77 32.71 -3.90
CA VAL A 576 -20.92 31.25 -3.77
C VAL A 576 -20.63 30.73 -2.34
N PRO A 577 -19.55 31.14 -1.65
CA PRO A 577 -19.25 30.68 -0.29
C PRO A 577 -20.36 31.00 0.73
N ALA A 578 -20.93 32.21 0.65
CA ALA A 578 -21.99 32.63 1.55
C ALA A 578 -23.29 31.82 1.33
N THR A 579 -23.63 31.55 0.06
CA THR A 579 -24.78 30.72 -0.31
C THR A 579 -24.62 29.28 0.17
N LEU A 580 -23.43 28.68 0.00
CA LEU A 580 -23.15 27.32 0.49
C LEU A 580 -23.19 27.23 2.01
N TYR A 581 -22.61 28.19 2.73
CA TYR A 581 -22.72 28.26 4.19
C TYR A 581 -24.18 28.42 4.66
N GLY A 582 -24.98 29.24 3.98
CA GLY A 582 -26.40 29.41 4.28
C GLY A 582 -27.19 28.10 4.17
N ARG A 583 -26.95 27.31 3.12
CA ARG A 583 -27.62 26.01 2.88
C ARG A 583 -27.06 24.84 3.68
N ALA A 584 -25.80 24.90 4.12
CA ALA A 584 -25.20 23.85 4.93
C ALA A 584 -25.95 23.65 6.27
N ARG A 585 -26.00 22.40 6.73
CA ARG A 585 -26.52 22.03 8.06
C ARG A 585 -25.44 22.20 9.13
N ALA A 586 -25.84 22.42 10.38
CA ALA A 586 -24.91 22.44 11.50
C ALA A 586 -24.33 21.03 11.80
N PRO A 587 -23.10 20.91 12.32
CA PRO A 587 -22.18 22.00 12.66
C PRO A 587 -21.48 22.60 11.42
N LYS A 588 -21.46 23.93 11.32
CA LYS A 588 -20.84 24.64 10.20
C LYS A 588 -20.12 25.91 10.60
N HIS A 589 -19.11 26.28 9.81
CA HIS A 589 -18.24 27.43 10.04
C HIS A 589 -18.01 28.20 8.74
N LEU A 590 -18.00 29.53 8.79
CA LEU A 590 -17.60 30.44 7.73
C LEU A 590 -16.45 31.32 8.23
N VAL A 591 -15.28 31.20 7.62
CA VAL A 591 -14.12 32.06 7.87
C VAL A 591 -13.98 33.04 6.70
N THR A 592 -14.01 34.33 7.00
CA THR A 592 -13.86 35.40 6.00
C THR A 592 -12.51 36.07 6.17
N LEU A 593 -11.70 36.10 5.11
CA LEU A 593 -10.42 36.80 5.09
C LEU A 593 -10.59 38.16 4.36
N PRO A 594 -10.51 39.29 5.09
CA PRO A 594 -10.50 40.61 4.48
C PRO A 594 -9.32 40.74 3.51
N GLY A 595 -9.54 41.33 2.33
CA GLY A 595 -8.47 41.61 1.37
C GLY A 595 -7.85 40.38 0.67
N ALA A 596 -8.34 39.17 0.95
CA ALA A 596 -7.88 37.94 0.32
C ALA A 596 -8.56 37.70 -1.04
N SER A 597 -7.79 37.18 -1.99
CA SER A 597 -8.23 36.89 -3.37
C SER A 597 -8.59 35.40 -3.54
N HIS A 598 -8.82 34.95 -4.77
CA HIS A 598 -9.22 33.57 -5.05
C HIS A 598 -8.06 32.57 -4.84
N PHE A 599 -6.95 32.79 -5.54
CA PHE A 599 -5.77 31.92 -5.50
C PHE A 599 -4.81 32.22 -4.35
N GLY A 600 -5.08 33.23 -3.52
CA GLY A 600 -4.16 33.67 -2.47
C GLY A 600 -3.79 32.60 -1.44
N TYR A 601 -4.58 31.54 -1.33
CA TYR A 601 -4.34 30.38 -0.47
C TYR A 601 -3.37 29.33 -1.07
N THR A 602 -3.09 29.38 -2.38
CA THR A 602 -2.23 28.39 -3.05
C THR A 602 -0.75 28.71 -2.91
N THR A 603 0.09 27.68 -2.89
CA THR A 603 1.56 27.74 -2.78
C THR A 603 2.21 26.97 -3.93
N SER A 604 2.79 27.68 -4.91
CA SER A 604 3.49 27.06 -6.05
C SER A 604 4.84 26.44 -5.63
N LEU A 605 5.02 25.14 -5.89
CA LEU A 605 6.34 24.54 -6.05
C LEU A 605 6.69 24.48 -7.54
N GLY A 606 7.63 25.32 -8.00
CA GLY A 606 8.17 25.27 -9.36
C GLY A 606 7.20 25.64 -10.48
N LEU A 607 6.08 26.28 -10.18
CA LEU A 607 5.07 26.74 -11.14
C LEU A 607 4.92 28.26 -11.06
N ALA A 608 4.68 28.91 -12.21
CA ALA A 608 4.29 30.32 -12.24
C ALA A 608 3.06 30.57 -11.37
N GLU A 609 3.07 31.67 -10.61
CA GLU A 609 1.95 32.05 -9.76
C GLU A 609 0.68 32.28 -10.60
N PRO A 610 -0.50 31.85 -10.13
CA PRO A 610 -1.77 32.19 -10.76
C PRO A 610 -1.94 33.71 -10.84
N LEU A 611 -2.42 34.21 -11.99
CA LEU A 611 -2.96 35.57 -12.07
C LEU A 611 -4.29 35.62 -11.32
N ASP A 612 -4.48 36.68 -10.55
CA ASP A 612 -5.66 36.91 -9.73
C ASP A 612 -5.94 38.42 -9.65
N GLY A 613 -7.10 38.81 -9.11
CA GLY A 613 -7.38 40.20 -8.77
C GLY A 613 -6.38 40.76 -7.75
N PRO A 614 -6.26 42.09 -7.63
CA PRO A 614 -5.38 42.70 -6.64
C PRO A 614 -5.83 42.35 -5.23
N ALA A 615 -5.01 41.57 -4.51
CA ALA A 615 -5.21 41.28 -3.09
C ALA A 615 -4.63 42.39 -2.21
N GLU A 616 -5.33 42.75 -1.14
CA GLU A 616 -4.85 43.72 -0.15
C GLU A 616 -3.93 43.04 0.88
N LEU A 617 -4.12 41.73 1.14
CA LEU A 617 -3.24 40.93 1.98
C LEU A 617 -2.11 40.26 1.17
N PRO A 618 -0.86 40.26 1.67
CA PRO A 618 0.21 39.46 1.07
C PRO A 618 -0.16 37.96 1.02
N ARG A 619 0.15 37.27 -0.09
CA ARG A 619 -0.16 35.84 -0.30
C ARG A 619 0.23 34.95 0.88
N ARG A 620 1.41 35.18 1.46
CA ARG A 620 1.92 34.44 2.63
C ARG A 620 1.01 34.57 3.87
N GLU A 621 0.38 35.72 4.07
CA GLU A 621 -0.56 35.94 5.18
C GLU A 621 -1.89 35.22 4.90
N GLN A 622 -2.40 35.29 3.66
CA GLN A 622 -3.60 34.56 3.24
C GLN A 622 -3.44 33.04 3.40
N GLN A 623 -2.29 32.51 2.97
CA GLN A 623 -1.88 31.11 3.19
C GLN A 623 -1.84 30.77 4.68
N ALA A 624 -1.19 31.59 5.51
CA ALA A 624 -1.06 31.35 6.95
C ALA A 624 -2.44 31.28 7.63
N ILE A 625 -3.33 32.23 7.36
CA ILE A 625 -4.67 32.25 7.94
C ILE A 625 -5.46 31.00 7.51
N ALA A 626 -5.50 30.68 6.21
CA ALA A 626 -6.23 29.51 5.73
C ALA A 626 -5.67 28.18 6.25
N MET A 627 -4.34 28.00 6.25
CA MET A 627 -3.69 26.79 6.80
C MET A 627 -4.01 26.60 8.28
N GLY A 628 -4.00 27.68 9.06
CA GLY A 628 -4.34 27.65 10.48
C GLY A 628 -5.79 27.19 10.75
N TYR A 629 -6.77 27.78 10.06
CA TYR A 629 -8.18 27.38 10.23
C TYR A 629 -8.47 25.97 9.68
N LEU A 630 -7.83 25.55 8.59
CA LEU A 630 -7.92 24.17 8.08
C LEU A 630 -7.35 23.16 9.08
N ALA A 631 -6.19 23.45 9.67
CA ALA A 631 -5.61 22.61 10.72
C ALA A 631 -6.51 22.55 11.96
N ALA A 632 -7.06 23.68 12.42
CA ALA A 632 -7.98 23.72 13.55
C ALA A 632 -9.23 22.86 13.30
N PHE A 633 -9.80 22.94 12.10
CA PHE A 633 -11.01 22.22 11.71
C PHE A 633 -10.80 20.71 11.66
N PHE A 634 -9.78 20.24 10.94
CA PHE A 634 -9.52 18.80 10.84
C PHE A 634 -9.00 18.21 12.16
N ASN A 635 -8.26 18.96 12.99
CA ASN A 635 -7.91 18.49 14.35
C ASN A 635 -9.16 18.35 15.23
N GLY A 636 -10.05 19.34 15.22
CA GLY A 636 -11.28 19.32 16.02
C GLY A 636 -12.23 18.17 15.66
N TYR A 637 -12.37 17.85 14.37
CA TYR A 637 -13.39 16.90 13.88
C TYR A 637 -12.87 15.54 13.40
N LEU A 638 -11.57 15.36 13.11
CA LEU A 638 -10.96 14.07 12.75
C LEU A 638 -9.97 13.55 13.81
N ARG A 639 -9.64 14.33 14.84
CA ARG A 639 -8.75 13.93 15.95
C ARG A 639 -9.33 14.24 17.33
N ASP A 640 -10.61 14.60 17.39
CA ASP A 640 -11.36 14.92 18.61
C ASP A 640 -10.70 16.01 19.50
N ALA A 641 -9.83 16.84 18.90
CA ALA A 641 -9.09 17.90 19.59
C ALA A 641 -10.00 19.12 19.79
N ARG A 642 -11.01 18.98 20.65
CA ARG A 642 -12.09 19.98 20.84
C ARG A 642 -11.61 21.40 21.16
N TRP A 643 -10.42 21.54 21.77
CA TRP A 643 -9.79 22.84 22.02
C TRP A 643 -9.52 23.63 20.72
N CYS A 644 -9.29 22.96 19.59
CA CYS A 644 -9.13 23.63 18.29
C CYS A 644 -10.42 24.29 17.77
N LEU A 645 -11.58 23.93 18.32
CA LEU A 645 -12.88 24.48 17.86
C LEU A 645 -13.18 25.87 18.43
N GLY A 646 -12.40 26.36 19.41
CA GLY A 646 -12.56 27.70 19.99
C GLY A 646 -12.44 28.81 18.93
N ALA A 647 -11.36 28.81 18.16
CA ALA A 647 -11.15 29.75 17.05
C ALA A 647 -12.23 29.63 15.96
N LEU A 648 -12.72 28.42 15.70
CA LEU A 648 -13.81 28.17 14.74
C LEU A 648 -15.20 28.61 15.24
N SER A 649 -15.33 28.98 16.51
CA SER A 649 -16.56 29.57 17.06
C SER A 649 -16.57 31.11 17.01
N GLY A 650 -15.47 31.74 16.60
CA GLY A 650 -15.30 33.21 16.62
C GLY A 650 -15.11 33.81 18.02
N LYS A 651 -15.01 32.99 19.06
CA LYS A 651 -14.84 33.43 20.46
C LYS A 651 -13.39 33.59 20.91
N GLU A 652 -12.47 32.95 20.19
CA GLU A 652 -11.04 32.92 20.48
C GLU A 652 -10.28 33.25 19.20
N ALA A 653 -9.11 33.88 19.31
CA ALA A 653 -8.20 34.02 18.18
C ALA A 653 -7.43 32.71 17.97
N LEU A 654 -6.97 32.46 16.75
CA LEU A 654 -6.06 31.35 16.47
C LEU A 654 -4.64 31.68 16.94
N GLU A 655 -3.95 30.72 17.57
CA GLU A 655 -2.57 30.85 18.04
C GLU A 655 -1.63 31.31 16.89
N GLY A 656 -0.94 32.44 17.09
CA GLY A 656 -0.07 33.09 16.10
C GLY A 656 -0.78 34.03 15.12
N LEU A 657 -2.09 34.28 15.26
CA LEU A 657 -2.89 35.23 14.48
C LEU A 657 -3.64 36.24 15.36
N GLU A 658 -3.30 36.36 16.65
CA GLU A 658 -4.02 37.17 17.65
C GLU A 658 -4.07 38.67 17.32
N ALA A 659 -3.10 39.16 16.56
CA ALA A 659 -3.04 40.53 16.08
C ALA A 659 -3.94 40.82 14.86
N ARG A 660 -4.81 39.87 14.45
CA ARG A 660 -5.70 40.00 13.29
C ARG A 660 -7.14 39.67 13.66
N GLU A 661 -8.05 40.61 13.40
CA GLU A 661 -9.49 40.34 13.40
C GLU A 661 -9.85 39.53 12.15
N ILE A 662 -10.15 38.25 12.34
CA ILE A 662 -10.66 37.35 11.28
C ILE A 662 -12.13 37.05 11.56
N PRO A 663 -13.07 37.61 10.77
CA PRO A 663 -14.49 37.33 10.96
C PRO A 663 -14.82 35.85 10.77
N VAL A 664 -15.34 35.22 11.83
CA VAL A 664 -15.80 33.83 11.84
C VAL A 664 -17.27 33.80 12.24
N SER A 665 -18.10 33.15 11.42
CA SER A 665 -19.50 32.80 11.76
C SER A 665 -19.61 31.30 11.96
N ALA A 666 -20.39 30.85 12.94
CA ALA A 666 -20.55 29.43 13.22
C ALA A 666 -21.94 29.09 13.76
N GLU A 667 -22.45 27.94 13.34
CA GLU A 667 -23.66 27.31 13.88
C GLU A 667 -23.30 25.91 14.37
N THR A 668 -23.53 25.63 15.65
CA THR A 668 -23.24 24.32 16.27
C THR A 668 -24.52 23.48 16.34
N ALA A 669 -24.39 22.15 16.25
CA ALA A 669 -25.53 21.26 16.47
C ALA A 669 -26.11 21.46 17.89
N GLY A 670 -27.44 21.60 17.99
CA GLY A 670 -28.13 21.73 19.27
C GLY A 670 -27.93 20.49 20.14
N ARG A 671 -27.90 20.66 21.47
CA ARG A 671 -27.85 19.55 22.44
C ARG A 671 -29.15 18.73 22.36
N GLY A 672 -29.22 17.74 21.47
CA GLY A 672 -30.48 17.02 21.23
C GLY A 672 -30.48 15.92 20.17
N ALA A 673 -29.36 15.22 19.94
CA ALA A 673 -29.35 13.94 19.22
C ALA A 673 -28.22 13.06 19.80
N GLY A 674 -28.54 11.79 20.08
CA GLY A 674 -27.66 10.87 20.80
C GLY A 674 -26.53 10.28 19.96
N LEU A 675 -25.59 9.66 20.68
CA LEU A 675 -24.50 8.80 20.19
C LEU A 675 -25.04 7.56 19.45
#